data_AF-A0A1G3ZML2-F1
#
_entry.id   AF-A0A1G3ZML2-F1
#
_cell.length_a   1.000
_cell.length_b   1.000
_cell.length_c   1.000
_cell.angle_alpha   90.00
_cell.angle_beta   90.00
_cell.angle_gamma   90.00
#
_symmetry.space_group_name_H-M   'P 1'
#
loop_
_entity.id
_entity.type
_entity.pdbx_description
1 polymer ?
#
loop_
_entity_poly.entity_id
_entity_poly.type
_entity_poly.pdbx_seq_one_letter_code
_entity_poly.pdbx_strand_id
1 'polypeptide(L)'
;MDPGELKNIEEGIENLKGGFGFSGKTAVVKTTAMGSPVGSSSSSAMILGKGGVEATAALTTEESAESSQGNNLILSDWCLQSKADYQAKAAEAKDAGKNDLSRGYLEAATTLGLAADQYRQSIHYKSSEGSAQITILKKSGKSLQSKAEYQSKAAEAKDSGRNSIAVSYSEAAAASELAAEQFKQAVKIHDDNIIIDHGDSFEDLGSSLQAKADYQAKAAKVTDSGKNALATVYLEAVTISELAAEQFKQAVTACITKEYNNLEKSLNVGRALQAKADYKVKAVEALEKVAAAEEQGNQHLAALWRKIETQCQAAVGYHLKAAEAQAVENKTEYVRCNKAAISAENSGDGLKESINAFAKAAEAEIKGNQSLAALWRKIETQCQFTAEYHLKAAEAQSVKNKAEYVRCNKAATSAKNSGSRLKEAINALEKVAAAEERGNKPLAALWAKIATQYQEAAEHAQKSVEAKLSGNAEEADRLEEIAFAKLKASLAMGQTIAAKGASETALDQASCSESNAWNRVALKLEQASKSWNKVSETLTRGNQELASLWKKAAEKEGASAEECKQIASAFAEEDEIKAERLDKTSWIAFHLSNADGWLAESEEALEKGNQDIAEFWRQAAMKAQEAAEHWKQAVQAHSSGNTEDGEHWENIARVLGGHYEGIGGSAVCLSKVAEYLTNATEASNKGKQQIATLWITGAEQMKISSEYEIKIAQAYKLKSEENDDDRWDNIVKFFWHYSTCLESTVKSLEQATAATANENKPLAELWSKMAAQHQELVEYYQKTAEAKLSENTAVADCWEKITSSVESSSALLYLAAEALEKTAEATAKGSKSLAEFWSKTVTQYQESAEHYRKTAEAKLNGNDAEANRLNKVASFANDSAYQLESAAEALEKATTATAKGNQPLAELWSKTAAQYQEVVEHYQKTAEAKLNGNDAEADRWKEIADFVKETAWRLQLAARVLEKAVEAIANENQPLAELWSKTAAQHQEFAEHYRKTVEVKLNKHDVEADHREVIVHSAKDIICSLESAVEALEKASRATAKGNQPLAELWSKTAAQYQEVIEHYRKTTEAKLNGNHEEVNRLYEIGFSANCSAYRLASAARALEKATRATDKGNQPLAELWSKTATQHQEAAEYYRKAAEAELSWKDKEVSPWKELVWSACKSADALQKKAKKLGGHELDRESEYESE
;
A
#
# COMPACT_ATOMS: atom_id res chain seq x y z
N MET A 1 45.72 26.62 20.98
CA MET A 1 45.08 26.28 22.27
C MET A 1 46.13 25.68 23.17
N ASP A 2 46.15 26.11 24.44
CA ASP A 2 47.19 25.82 25.44
C ASP A 2 46.96 24.43 26.10
N PRO A 3 47.97 23.55 26.26
CA PRO A 3 47.79 22.19 26.81
C PRO A 3 47.50 22.11 28.33
N GLY A 4 47.33 23.25 29.00
CA GLY A 4 47.14 23.33 30.46
C GLY A 4 45.71 23.08 30.98
N GLU A 5 44.68 23.11 30.12
CA GLU A 5 43.27 23.03 30.57
C GLU A 5 42.67 21.61 30.54
N LEU A 6 43.36 20.61 30.00
CA LEU A 6 42.85 19.23 29.89
C LEU A 6 43.01 18.39 31.16
N LYS A 7 43.66 18.90 32.21
CA LYS A 7 43.95 18.14 33.44
C LYS A 7 42.89 18.24 34.54
N ASN A 8 41.86 19.07 34.38
CA ASN A 8 40.85 19.34 35.42
C ASN A 8 39.50 18.62 35.22
N ILE A 9 39.38 17.71 34.25
CA ILE A 9 38.14 16.93 34.01
C ILE A 9 38.26 15.49 34.54
N GLU A 10 39.48 14.96 34.74
CA GLU A 10 39.69 13.62 35.32
C GLU A 10 39.52 13.55 36.85
N GLU A 11 39.63 14.67 37.58
CA GLU A 11 39.42 14.70 39.05
C GLU A 11 37.93 14.84 39.47
N GLY A 12 37.00 15.01 38.51
CA GLY A 12 35.57 15.22 38.78
C GLY A 12 34.74 13.94 38.96
N ILE A 13 35.26 12.76 38.61
CA ILE A 13 34.49 11.51 38.53
C ILE A 13 34.71 10.57 39.73
N GLU A 14 35.73 10.79 40.56
CA GLU A 14 35.98 9.96 41.75
C GLU A 14 35.13 10.32 42.99
N ASN A 15 34.41 11.45 43.00
CA ASN A 15 33.68 11.93 44.19
C ASN A 15 32.19 11.52 44.31
N LEU A 16 31.72 10.54 43.53
CA LEU A 16 30.34 10.01 43.66
C LEU A 16 30.25 8.52 44.06
N LYS A 17 31.32 7.95 44.61
CA LYS A 17 31.28 6.66 45.32
C LYS A 17 31.33 6.87 46.83
N GLY A 18 30.20 7.27 47.42
CA GLY A 18 30.13 7.44 48.87
C GLY A 18 28.72 7.64 49.43
N GLY A 19 28.06 6.53 49.74
CA GLY A 19 27.13 6.47 50.88
C GLY A 19 25.64 6.43 50.58
N PHE A 20 25.10 5.22 50.40
CA PHE A 20 23.78 4.89 50.94
C PHE A 20 23.82 3.47 51.52
N GLY A 21 24.02 3.40 52.84
CA GLY A 21 23.93 2.17 53.60
C GLY A 21 22.48 1.76 53.81
N PHE A 22 22.10 0.58 53.32
CA PHE A 22 20.85 -0.07 53.70
C PHE A 22 21.12 -0.99 54.89
N SER A 23 20.55 -0.65 56.05
CA SER A 23 20.38 -1.58 57.17
C SER A 23 18.98 -2.20 57.07
N GLY A 24 18.92 -3.51 56.92
CA GLY A 24 17.66 -4.24 56.96
C GLY A 24 17.11 -4.39 58.38
N LYS A 25 15.78 -4.46 58.50
CA LYS A 25 15.10 -5.31 59.49
C LYS A 25 13.62 -5.51 59.12
N THR A 26 13.26 -6.77 59.08
CA THR A 26 11.94 -7.40 58.91
C THR A 26 11.03 -7.19 60.12
N ALA A 27 9.72 -7.01 59.90
CA ALA A 27 8.64 -7.64 60.69
C ALA A 27 7.25 -7.49 60.01
N VAL A 28 6.43 -8.52 60.26
CA VAL A 28 5.17 -8.96 59.63
C VAL A 28 3.91 -8.24 60.20
N VAL A 29 2.84 -8.11 59.40
CA VAL A 29 1.42 -8.53 59.66
C VAL A 29 0.34 -7.59 59.05
N LYS A 30 -0.52 -8.18 58.18
CA LYS A 30 -1.95 -7.94 57.78
C LYS A 30 -2.42 -6.48 57.51
N THR A 31 -3.21 -6.16 56.47
CA THR A 31 -4.54 -6.71 56.10
C THR A 31 -4.99 -6.17 54.72
N THR A 32 -5.70 -6.99 53.94
CA THR A 32 -6.76 -6.70 52.91
C THR A 32 -6.88 -5.31 52.25
N ALA A 33 -6.89 -5.27 50.90
CA ALA A 33 -8.09 -5.03 50.07
C ALA A 33 -7.77 -4.93 48.56
N MET A 34 -8.56 -5.69 47.78
CA MET A 34 -9.07 -5.51 46.41
C MET A 34 -8.19 -4.95 45.27
N GLY A 35 -8.06 -5.78 44.22
CA GLY A 35 -7.71 -5.36 42.86
C GLY A 35 -7.14 -6.51 42.02
N SER A 36 -7.99 -7.43 41.54
CA SER A 36 -7.61 -8.48 40.58
C SER A 36 -8.09 -8.16 39.16
N PRO A 37 -7.42 -8.73 38.14
CA PRO A 37 -7.45 -8.30 36.74
C PRO A 37 -8.43 -9.10 35.88
N VAL A 38 -8.77 -8.57 34.70
CA VAL A 38 -9.50 -9.24 33.61
C VAL A 38 -8.77 -8.85 32.32
N GLY A 39 -8.27 -9.72 31.44
CA GLY A 39 -8.57 -11.13 31.19
C GLY A 39 -9.55 -11.26 30.02
N SER A 40 -9.10 -11.01 28.78
CA SER A 40 -9.90 -11.11 27.56
C SER A 40 -9.84 -12.50 26.93
N SER A 41 -10.91 -13.28 27.05
CA SER A 41 -11.39 -14.16 25.97
C SER A 41 -12.79 -14.72 26.27
N SER A 42 -13.63 -14.65 25.22
CA SER A 42 -14.87 -15.39 24.91
C SER A 42 -15.49 -16.33 25.96
N SER A 43 -16.69 -15.99 26.45
CA SER A 43 -17.90 -16.84 26.38
C SER A 43 -19.12 -16.17 27.01
N SER A 44 -20.26 -16.38 26.35
CA SER A 44 -21.61 -15.98 26.70
C SER A 44 -22.04 -16.28 28.14
N ALA A 45 -22.62 -15.29 28.83
CA ALA A 45 -23.75 -15.46 29.77
C ALA A 45 -24.37 -14.10 30.19
N MET A 46 -25.53 -13.81 29.61
CA MET A 46 -26.78 -13.41 30.28
C MET A 46 -26.71 -12.59 31.60
N ILE A 47 -27.03 -11.28 31.55
CA ILE A 47 -27.75 -10.59 32.62
C ILE A 47 -28.87 -9.72 32.02
N LEU A 48 -30.06 -9.93 32.57
CA LEU A 48 -31.35 -9.34 32.25
C LEU A 48 -31.37 -7.81 32.42
N GLY A 49 -31.60 -7.10 31.32
CA GLY A 49 -32.07 -5.72 31.29
C GLY A 49 -33.03 -5.55 30.13
N LYS A 50 -34.34 -5.50 30.41
CA LYS A 50 -35.38 -5.27 29.40
C LYS A 50 -35.21 -3.88 28.77
N GLY A 51 -34.72 -3.84 27.54
CA GLY A 51 -34.71 -2.68 26.64
C GLY A 51 -34.58 -3.19 25.21
N GLY A 52 -35.62 -3.00 24.41
CA GLY A 52 -35.78 -3.61 23.08
C GLY A 52 -34.66 -3.25 22.09
N VAL A 53 -34.26 -4.27 21.35
CA VAL A 53 -33.30 -4.26 20.25
C VAL A 53 -33.96 -3.61 19.01
N GLU A 54 -33.52 -2.42 18.62
CA GLU A 54 -33.90 -1.80 17.33
C GLU A 54 -32.68 -1.14 16.61
N ALA A 55 -31.43 -1.43 16.99
CA ALA A 55 -30.27 -0.61 16.56
C ALA A 55 -29.18 -1.25 15.68
N THR A 56 -29.25 -2.52 15.23
CA THR A 56 -28.09 -3.17 14.57
C THR A 56 -28.30 -3.74 13.16
N ALA A 57 -29.39 -3.39 12.45
CA ALA A 57 -29.67 -3.96 11.12
C ALA A 57 -29.48 -3.01 9.92
N ALA A 58 -28.81 -1.87 10.08
CA ALA A 58 -28.58 -0.93 8.97
C ALA A 58 -27.09 -0.69 8.74
N LEU A 59 -26.45 -1.53 7.93
CA LEU A 59 -25.29 -1.19 7.07
C LEU A 59 -24.88 -2.43 6.26
N THR A 60 -25.07 -2.35 4.94
CA THR A 60 -24.18 -2.79 3.84
C THR A 60 -25.01 -3.03 2.57
N THR A 61 -24.79 -2.22 1.54
CA THR A 61 -25.28 -2.45 0.18
C THR A 61 -24.13 -2.20 -0.79
N GLU A 62 -23.42 -3.26 -1.13
CA GLU A 62 -22.73 -3.48 -2.41
C GLU A 62 -22.58 -5.00 -2.53
N GLU A 63 -23.38 -5.64 -3.38
CA GLU A 63 -23.59 -7.09 -3.41
C GLU A 63 -23.00 -7.66 -4.71
N SER A 64 -21.93 -8.47 -4.59
CA SER A 64 -21.47 -9.36 -5.66
C SER A 64 -22.29 -10.66 -5.64
N ALA A 65 -22.35 -11.37 -6.77
CA ALA A 65 -23.26 -12.52 -6.96
C ALA A 65 -23.07 -13.65 -5.93
N GLU A 66 -21.86 -13.87 -5.42
CA GLU A 66 -21.55 -14.88 -4.39
C GLU A 66 -22.04 -14.51 -2.99
N SER A 67 -22.13 -13.22 -2.63
CA SER A 67 -22.60 -12.81 -1.30
C SER A 67 -24.13 -12.94 -1.13
N SER A 68 -24.86 -12.92 -2.24
CA SER A 68 -26.33 -13.03 -2.25
C SER A 68 -26.86 -14.40 -1.77
N GLN A 69 -26.15 -15.50 -2.06
CA GLN A 69 -26.51 -16.85 -1.61
C GLN A 69 -26.25 -17.02 -0.10
N GLY A 70 -25.10 -16.52 0.39
CA GLY A 70 -24.77 -16.52 1.82
C GLY A 70 -25.79 -15.72 2.63
N ASN A 71 -26.19 -14.54 2.16
CA ASN A 71 -27.19 -13.70 2.81
C ASN A 71 -28.56 -14.37 2.92
N ASN A 72 -28.99 -15.13 1.90
CA ASN A 72 -30.27 -15.84 1.94
C ASN A 72 -30.26 -17.02 2.91
N LEU A 73 -29.12 -17.71 3.07
CA LEU A 73 -28.97 -18.78 4.05
C LEU A 73 -29.07 -18.22 5.48
N ILE A 74 -28.37 -17.12 5.75
CA ILE A 74 -28.44 -16.40 7.04
C ILE A 74 -29.88 -15.99 7.37
N LEU A 75 -30.63 -15.48 6.39
CA LEU A 75 -32.04 -15.10 6.58
C LEU A 75 -32.95 -16.32 6.86
N SER A 76 -32.69 -17.46 6.21
CA SER A 76 -33.41 -18.71 6.48
C SER A 76 -33.16 -19.19 7.92
N ASP A 77 -31.90 -19.20 8.35
CA ASP A 77 -31.52 -19.61 9.70
C ASP A 77 -32.09 -18.66 10.76
N TRP A 78 -32.09 -17.35 10.49
CA TRP A 78 -32.72 -16.37 11.36
C TRP A 78 -34.24 -16.57 11.50
N CYS A 79 -34.93 -16.95 10.41
CA CYS A 79 -36.35 -17.30 10.47
C CYS A 79 -36.59 -18.57 11.30
N LEU A 80 -35.72 -19.57 11.20
CA LEU A 80 -35.82 -20.79 12.01
C LEU A 80 -35.54 -20.55 13.49
N GLN A 81 -34.58 -19.67 13.81
CA GLN A 81 -34.34 -19.24 15.18
C GLN A 81 -35.57 -18.51 15.75
N SER A 82 -36.10 -17.54 15.00
CA SER A 82 -37.30 -16.79 15.40
C SER A 82 -38.52 -17.72 15.57
N LYS A 83 -38.63 -18.76 14.72
CA LYS A 83 -39.67 -19.80 14.85
C LYS A 83 -39.56 -20.54 16.18
N ALA A 84 -38.35 -20.95 16.58
CA ALA A 84 -38.13 -21.61 17.87
C ALA A 84 -38.49 -20.68 19.04
N ASP A 85 -38.12 -19.40 18.95
CA ASP A 85 -38.45 -18.40 19.97
C ASP A 85 -39.96 -18.20 20.13
N TYR A 86 -40.71 -18.14 19.03
CA TYR A 86 -42.18 -18.05 19.09
C TYR A 86 -42.84 -19.35 19.58
N GLN A 87 -42.26 -20.52 19.30
CA GLN A 87 -42.74 -21.79 19.89
C GLN A 87 -42.54 -21.82 21.40
N ALA A 88 -41.42 -21.30 21.90
CA ALA A 88 -41.18 -21.14 23.34
C ALA A 88 -42.19 -20.17 23.97
N LYS A 89 -42.39 -18.98 23.38
CA LYS A 89 -43.42 -18.02 23.83
C LYS A 89 -44.82 -18.60 23.82
N ALA A 90 -45.14 -19.45 22.85
CA ALA A 90 -46.41 -20.15 22.79
C ALA A 90 -46.60 -21.11 23.98
N ALA A 91 -45.56 -21.86 24.36
CA ALA A 91 -45.58 -22.73 25.52
C ALA A 91 -45.75 -21.92 26.82
N GLU A 92 -44.98 -20.84 26.99
CA GLU A 92 -45.10 -19.94 28.14
C GLU A 92 -46.51 -19.33 28.27
N ALA A 93 -47.09 -18.85 27.16
CA ALA A 93 -48.45 -18.32 27.15
C ALA A 93 -49.49 -19.41 27.52
N LYS A 94 -49.27 -20.66 27.08
CA LYS A 94 -50.14 -21.79 27.43
C LYS A 94 -50.07 -22.12 28.92
N ASP A 95 -48.86 -22.16 29.49
CA ASP A 95 -48.65 -22.40 30.91
C ASP A 95 -49.23 -21.28 31.78
N ALA A 96 -49.27 -20.05 31.27
CA ALA A 96 -49.95 -18.91 31.88
C ALA A 96 -51.48 -18.90 31.70
N GLY A 97 -52.07 -19.93 31.05
CA GLY A 97 -53.51 -20.03 30.78
C GLY A 97 -54.02 -19.14 29.65
N LYS A 98 -53.14 -18.47 28.90
CA LYS A 98 -53.46 -17.56 27.78
C LYS A 98 -53.54 -18.32 26.46
N ASN A 99 -54.52 -19.21 26.35
CA ASN A 99 -54.66 -20.14 25.22
C ASN A 99 -54.75 -19.44 23.84
N ASP A 100 -55.40 -18.28 23.77
CA ASP A 100 -55.52 -17.52 22.52
C ASP A 100 -54.19 -16.89 22.08
N LEU A 101 -53.40 -16.38 23.03
CA LEU A 101 -52.07 -15.84 22.77
C LEU A 101 -51.09 -16.94 22.34
N SER A 102 -51.14 -18.08 23.04
CA SER A 102 -50.37 -19.28 22.69
C SER A 102 -50.62 -19.72 21.25
N ARG A 103 -51.88 -19.78 20.84
CA ARG A 103 -52.27 -20.10 19.46
C ARG A 103 -51.72 -19.10 18.46
N GLY A 104 -51.83 -17.79 18.73
CA GLY A 104 -51.28 -16.75 17.85
C GLY A 104 -49.76 -16.85 17.65
N TYR A 105 -49.01 -17.20 18.70
CA TYR A 105 -47.57 -17.45 18.57
C TYR A 105 -47.23 -18.72 17.77
N LEU A 106 -48.03 -19.79 17.88
CA LEU A 106 -47.85 -20.99 17.04
C LEU A 106 -48.13 -20.72 15.56
N GLU A 107 -49.13 -19.89 15.27
CA GLU A 107 -49.43 -19.45 13.91
C GLU A 107 -48.26 -18.64 13.32
N ALA A 108 -47.71 -17.69 14.08
CA ALA A 108 -46.52 -16.93 13.68
C ALA A 108 -45.29 -17.84 13.44
N ALA A 109 -45.04 -18.80 14.34
CA ALA A 109 -43.97 -19.78 14.18
C ALA A 109 -44.12 -20.65 12.92
N THR A 110 -45.36 -21.01 12.57
CA THR A 110 -45.66 -21.76 11.34
C THR A 110 -45.33 -20.93 10.11
N THR A 111 -45.76 -19.67 10.09
CA THR A 111 -45.47 -18.72 9.02
C THR A 111 -43.96 -18.49 8.83
N LEU A 112 -43.17 -18.39 9.91
CA LEU A 112 -41.70 -18.28 9.83
C LEU A 112 -41.05 -19.54 9.24
N GLY A 113 -41.62 -20.71 9.46
CA GLY A 113 -41.21 -21.94 8.77
C GLY A 113 -41.36 -21.80 7.25
N LEU A 114 -42.50 -21.27 6.80
CA LEU A 114 -42.74 -21.02 5.37
C LEU A 114 -41.79 -19.95 4.81
N ALA A 115 -41.47 -18.90 5.58
CA ALA A 115 -40.50 -17.88 5.19
C ALA A 115 -39.09 -18.48 5.00
N ALA A 116 -38.65 -19.33 5.93
CA ALA A 116 -37.37 -20.02 5.84
C ALA A 116 -37.28 -20.92 4.60
N ASP A 117 -38.39 -21.60 4.25
CA ASP A 117 -38.49 -22.42 3.04
C ASP A 117 -38.37 -21.57 1.76
N GLN A 118 -38.96 -20.36 1.73
CA GLN A 118 -38.81 -19.43 0.60
C GLN A 118 -37.37 -18.95 0.42
N TYR A 119 -36.67 -18.60 1.51
CA TYR A 119 -35.25 -18.23 1.42
C TYR A 119 -34.36 -19.39 0.98
N ARG A 120 -34.70 -20.64 1.34
CA ARG A 120 -33.98 -21.82 0.83
C ARG A 120 -34.26 -22.07 -0.64
N GLN A 121 -35.50 -21.90 -1.07
CA GLN A 121 -35.88 -22.03 -2.48
C GLN A 121 -35.12 -21.03 -3.36
N SER A 122 -34.84 -19.81 -2.89
CA SER A 122 -34.06 -18.83 -3.66
C SER A 122 -32.61 -19.28 -3.90
N ILE A 123 -32.01 -20.05 -2.99
CA ILE A 123 -30.62 -20.56 -3.13
C ILE A 123 -30.52 -21.59 -4.26
N HIS A 124 -31.61 -22.30 -4.57
CA HIS A 124 -31.62 -23.35 -5.59
C HIS A 124 -31.62 -22.82 -7.04
N TYR A 125 -31.81 -21.52 -7.27
CA TYR A 125 -31.66 -20.90 -8.59
C TYR A 125 -30.18 -20.58 -8.88
N LYS A 126 -29.67 -20.98 -10.05
CA LYS A 126 -28.30 -20.64 -10.51
C LYS A 126 -28.20 -19.14 -10.82
N SER A 127 -27.16 -18.48 -10.29
CA SER A 127 -26.98 -17.01 -10.35
C SER A 127 -26.90 -16.44 -11.78
N SER A 128 -26.47 -17.22 -12.77
CA SER A 128 -26.35 -16.78 -14.17
C SER A 128 -27.65 -16.80 -14.98
N GLU A 129 -28.68 -17.55 -14.53
CA GLU A 129 -29.95 -17.75 -15.26
C GLU A 129 -31.19 -17.31 -14.47
N GLY A 130 -31.07 -16.96 -13.17
CA GLY A 130 -32.22 -16.72 -12.27
C GLY A 130 -32.13 -15.53 -11.29
N SER A 131 -31.36 -14.48 -11.58
CA SER A 131 -31.14 -13.37 -10.62
C SER A 131 -32.42 -12.63 -10.20
N ALA A 132 -33.41 -12.52 -11.10
CA ALA A 132 -34.71 -11.93 -10.81
C ALA A 132 -35.52 -12.81 -9.84
N GLN A 133 -35.57 -14.13 -10.09
CA GLN A 133 -36.28 -15.11 -9.26
C GLN A 133 -35.71 -15.16 -7.84
N ILE A 134 -34.38 -15.07 -7.69
CA ILE A 134 -33.71 -14.98 -6.38
C ILE A 134 -34.23 -13.77 -5.60
N THR A 135 -34.30 -12.61 -6.26
CA THR A 135 -34.77 -11.35 -5.65
C THR A 135 -36.24 -11.42 -5.26
N ILE A 136 -37.08 -11.98 -6.13
CA ILE A 136 -38.53 -12.11 -5.89
C ILE A 136 -38.84 -13.11 -4.77
N LEU A 137 -38.16 -14.26 -4.71
CA LEU A 137 -38.30 -15.22 -3.62
C LEU A 137 -37.82 -14.64 -2.29
N LYS A 138 -36.76 -13.83 -2.31
CA LYS A 138 -36.30 -13.07 -1.13
C LYS A 138 -37.38 -12.08 -0.65
N LYS A 139 -38.08 -11.40 -1.56
CA LYS A 139 -39.23 -10.54 -1.22
C LYS A 139 -40.41 -11.36 -0.66
N SER A 140 -40.73 -12.52 -1.24
CA SER A 140 -41.77 -13.44 -0.71
C SER A 140 -41.44 -13.91 0.72
N GLY A 141 -40.20 -14.31 0.97
CA GLY A 141 -39.71 -14.68 2.30
C GLY A 141 -39.85 -13.53 3.31
N LYS A 142 -39.49 -12.30 2.92
CA LYS A 142 -39.65 -11.11 3.78
C LYS A 142 -41.11 -10.83 4.10
N SER A 143 -42.01 -10.94 3.13
CA SER A 143 -43.45 -10.76 3.34
C SER A 143 -44.02 -11.78 4.32
N LEU A 144 -43.61 -13.06 4.23
CA LEU A 144 -44.02 -14.08 5.21
C LEU A 144 -43.44 -13.80 6.61
N GLN A 145 -42.21 -13.30 6.69
CA GLN A 145 -41.64 -12.89 7.97
C GLN A 145 -42.44 -11.74 8.60
N SER A 146 -42.76 -10.68 7.85
CA SER A 146 -43.61 -9.58 8.31
C SER A 146 -45.00 -10.09 8.74
N LYS A 147 -45.61 -11.00 7.96
CA LYS A 147 -46.88 -11.65 8.33
C LYS A 147 -46.79 -12.31 9.71
N ALA A 148 -45.74 -13.10 9.96
CA ALA A 148 -45.56 -13.77 11.25
C ALA A 148 -45.46 -12.76 12.41
N GLU A 149 -44.68 -11.69 12.20
CA GLU A 149 -44.55 -10.63 13.19
C GLU A 149 -45.91 -9.97 13.48
N TYR A 150 -46.69 -9.64 12.44
CA TYR A 150 -48.01 -9.02 12.58
C TYR A 150 -49.03 -9.96 13.23
N GLN A 151 -49.02 -11.26 12.91
CA GLN A 151 -49.84 -12.27 13.60
C GLN A 151 -49.54 -12.30 15.10
N SER A 152 -48.26 -12.26 15.48
CA SER A 152 -47.87 -12.25 16.89
C SER A 152 -48.34 -10.98 17.61
N LYS A 153 -48.16 -9.79 17.00
CA LYS A 153 -48.61 -8.51 17.55
C LYS A 153 -50.14 -8.43 17.66
N ALA A 154 -50.87 -8.99 16.70
CA ALA A 154 -52.33 -9.08 16.76
C ALA A 154 -52.79 -9.91 17.98
N ALA A 155 -52.15 -11.06 18.22
CA ALA A 155 -52.45 -11.92 19.35
C ALA A 155 -52.13 -11.24 20.69
N GLU A 156 -50.98 -10.57 20.80
CA GLU A 156 -50.55 -9.81 21.97
C GLU A 156 -51.50 -8.63 22.28
N ALA A 157 -51.92 -7.88 21.25
CA ALA A 157 -52.87 -6.80 21.40
C ALA A 157 -54.24 -7.32 21.87
N LYS A 158 -54.70 -8.45 21.33
CA LYS A 158 -55.96 -9.10 21.71
C LYS A 158 -55.94 -9.59 23.16
N ASP A 159 -54.87 -10.25 23.59
CA ASP A 159 -54.67 -10.71 24.98
C ASP A 159 -54.68 -9.52 25.96
N SER A 160 -54.16 -8.38 25.53
CA SER A 160 -54.16 -7.13 26.31
C SER A 160 -55.49 -6.36 26.27
N GLY A 161 -56.54 -6.92 25.64
CA GLY A 161 -57.85 -6.27 25.48
C GLY A 161 -57.92 -5.13 24.47
N ARG A 162 -56.86 -4.91 23.68
CA ARG A 162 -56.74 -3.84 22.67
C ARG A 162 -57.29 -4.29 21.32
N ASN A 163 -58.57 -4.63 21.28
CA ASN A 163 -59.21 -5.29 20.13
C ASN A 163 -59.09 -4.51 18.81
N SER A 164 -59.17 -3.17 18.84
CA SER A 164 -59.02 -2.35 17.62
C SER A 164 -57.63 -2.46 16.99
N ILE A 165 -56.57 -2.47 17.83
CA ILE A 165 -55.18 -2.63 17.39
C ILE A 165 -54.93 -4.06 16.89
N ALA A 166 -55.53 -5.05 17.55
CA ALA A 166 -55.45 -6.45 17.13
C ALA A 166 -56.05 -6.67 15.73
N VAL A 167 -57.18 -6.02 15.42
CA VAL A 167 -57.80 -6.06 14.09
C VAL A 167 -56.85 -5.46 13.04
N SER A 168 -56.27 -4.28 13.31
CA SER A 168 -55.36 -3.63 12.37
C SER A 168 -54.11 -4.48 12.06
N TYR A 169 -53.49 -5.10 13.07
CA TYR A 169 -52.37 -6.03 12.83
C TYR A 169 -52.80 -7.31 12.09
N SER A 170 -54.03 -7.78 12.29
CA SER A 170 -54.57 -8.94 11.55
C SER A 170 -54.77 -8.60 10.06
N GLU A 171 -55.24 -7.40 9.77
CA GLU A 171 -55.37 -6.89 8.40
C GLU A 171 -53.99 -6.71 7.73
N ALA A 172 -53.00 -6.21 8.47
CA ALA A 172 -51.61 -6.16 8.00
C ALA A 172 -51.06 -7.57 7.68
N ALA A 173 -51.28 -8.55 8.56
CA ALA A 173 -50.87 -9.93 8.32
C ALA A 173 -51.52 -10.53 7.05
N ALA A 174 -52.80 -10.27 6.82
CA ALA A 174 -53.51 -10.71 5.62
C ALA A 174 -52.97 -10.05 4.34
N ALA A 175 -52.65 -8.76 4.38
CA ALA A 175 -52.04 -8.07 3.24
C ALA A 175 -50.63 -8.61 2.92
N SER A 176 -49.79 -8.88 3.93
CA SER A 176 -48.48 -9.52 3.75
C SER A 176 -48.56 -10.95 3.21
N GLU A 177 -49.60 -11.71 3.59
CA GLU A 177 -49.87 -13.02 3.00
C GLU A 177 -50.15 -12.92 1.50
N LEU A 178 -51.04 -12.00 1.12
CA LEU A 178 -51.36 -11.75 -0.28
C LEU A 178 -50.12 -11.31 -1.06
N ALA A 179 -49.28 -10.43 -0.48
CA ALA A 179 -48.01 -10.03 -1.08
C ALA A 179 -47.08 -11.21 -1.37
N ALA A 180 -46.88 -12.08 -0.38
CA ALA A 180 -46.04 -13.27 -0.51
C ALA A 180 -46.53 -14.21 -1.62
N GLU A 181 -47.85 -14.37 -1.76
CA GLU A 181 -48.48 -15.17 -2.81
C GLU A 181 -48.29 -14.56 -4.20
N GLN A 182 -48.42 -13.23 -4.35
CA GLN A 182 -48.15 -12.56 -5.63
C GLN A 182 -46.69 -12.67 -6.05
N PHE A 183 -45.73 -12.56 -5.12
CA PHE A 183 -44.32 -12.79 -5.42
C PHE A 183 -44.06 -14.22 -5.89
N LYS A 184 -44.71 -15.24 -5.30
CA LYS A 184 -44.61 -16.62 -5.80
C LYS A 184 -45.17 -16.77 -7.21
N GLN A 185 -46.28 -16.08 -7.51
CA GLN A 185 -46.85 -16.08 -8.86
C GLN A 185 -45.91 -15.40 -9.86
N ALA A 186 -45.24 -14.31 -9.48
CA ALA A 186 -44.22 -13.67 -10.31
C ALA A 186 -43.06 -14.64 -10.66
N VAL A 187 -42.56 -15.41 -9.69
CA VAL A 187 -41.51 -16.43 -9.93
C VAL A 187 -41.98 -17.47 -10.95
N LYS A 188 -43.21 -17.99 -10.78
CA LYS A 188 -43.78 -18.98 -11.69
C LYS A 188 -43.89 -18.47 -13.13
N ILE A 189 -44.30 -17.21 -13.30
CA ILE A 189 -44.40 -16.58 -14.63
C ILE A 189 -43.02 -16.40 -15.28
N HIS A 190 -42.00 -16.03 -14.48
CA HIS A 190 -40.63 -15.93 -14.97
C HIS A 190 -40.05 -17.30 -15.39
N ASP A 191 -40.35 -18.37 -14.65
CA ASP A 191 -39.92 -19.74 -15.00
C ASP A 191 -40.58 -20.27 -16.28
N ASP A 192 -41.80 -19.83 -16.56
CA ASP A 192 -42.53 -20.18 -17.79
C ASP A 192 -42.02 -19.39 -19.04
N ASN A 193 -41.02 -18.50 -18.88
CA ASN A 193 -40.48 -17.62 -19.94
C ASN A 193 -41.54 -16.80 -20.70
N ILE A 194 -42.67 -16.54 -20.05
CA ILE A 194 -43.72 -15.66 -20.58
C ILE A 194 -43.20 -14.23 -20.47
N ILE A 195 -43.30 -13.46 -21.57
CA ILE A 195 -42.85 -12.06 -21.78
C ILE A 195 -42.50 -11.32 -20.48
N ILE A 196 -41.27 -10.80 -20.36
CA ILE A 196 -40.67 -10.18 -19.16
C ILE A 196 -41.62 -9.21 -18.42
N ASP A 197 -42.39 -8.40 -19.16
CA ASP A 197 -43.36 -7.43 -18.60
C ASP A 197 -44.48 -8.06 -17.74
N HIS A 198 -44.74 -9.37 -17.90
CA HIS A 198 -45.74 -10.09 -17.11
C HIS A 198 -45.27 -10.32 -15.67
N GLY A 199 -43.99 -10.60 -15.46
CA GLY A 199 -43.40 -10.82 -14.13
C GLY A 199 -43.40 -9.55 -13.28
N ASP A 200 -42.99 -8.42 -13.88
CA ASP A 200 -42.93 -7.10 -13.23
C ASP A 200 -44.28 -6.67 -12.63
N SER A 201 -45.39 -7.00 -13.32
CA SER A 201 -46.74 -6.63 -12.87
C SER A 201 -47.14 -7.35 -11.57
N PHE A 202 -46.78 -8.62 -11.43
CA PHE A 202 -47.02 -9.40 -10.19
C PHE A 202 -46.07 -8.97 -9.08
N GLU A 203 -44.82 -8.64 -9.41
CA GLU A 203 -43.84 -8.14 -8.45
C GLU A 203 -44.25 -6.77 -7.88
N ASP A 204 -44.68 -5.84 -8.72
CA ASP A 204 -45.16 -4.52 -8.32
C ASP A 204 -46.43 -4.63 -7.47
N LEU A 205 -47.37 -5.52 -7.83
CA LEU A 205 -48.55 -5.84 -7.03
C LEU A 205 -48.18 -6.37 -5.64
N GLY A 206 -47.26 -7.34 -5.58
CA GLY A 206 -46.76 -7.89 -4.32
C GLY A 206 -46.11 -6.82 -3.45
N SER A 207 -45.31 -5.94 -4.05
CA SER A 207 -44.62 -4.84 -3.36
C SER A 207 -45.61 -3.83 -2.77
N SER A 208 -46.65 -3.43 -3.52
CA SER A 208 -47.70 -2.54 -3.03
C SER A 208 -48.53 -3.15 -1.89
N LEU A 209 -48.85 -4.44 -1.96
CA LEU A 209 -49.57 -5.14 -0.90
C LEU A 209 -48.71 -5.25 0.37
N GLN A 210 -47.40 -5.50 0.24
CA GLN A 210 -46.50 -5.51 1.38
C GLN A 210 -46.36 -4.12 1.99
N ALA A 211 -46.21 -3.07 1.18
CA ALA A 211 -46.16 -1.69 1.68
C ALA A 211 -47.45 -1.31 2.40
N LYS A 212 -48.62 -1.70 1.88
CA LYS A 212 -49.92 -1.55 2.55
C LYS A 212 -49.88 -2.21 3.93
N ALA A 213 -49.41 -3.46 4.02
CA ALA A 213 -49.29 -4.18 5.29
C ALA A 213 -48.39 -3.43 6.29
N ASP A 214 -47.21 -3.00 5.83
CA ASP A 214 -46.24 -2.29 6.66
C ASP A 214 -46.81 -0.96 7.19
N TYR A 215 -47.50 -0.20 6.35
CA TYR A 215 -48.13 1.06 6.74
C TYR A 215 -49.29 0.83 7.72
N GLN A 216 -50.04 -0.25 7.55
CA GLN A 216 -51.12 -0.60 8.46
C GLN A 216 -50.59 -1.03 9.84
N ALA A 217 -49.50 -1.79 9.86
CA ALA A 217 -48.80 -2.15 11.09
C ALA A 217 -48.18 -0.92 11.78
N LYS A 218 -47.59 0.01 11.01
CA LYS A 218 -47.08 1.29 11.55
C LYS A 218 -48.20 2.14 12.13
N ALA A 219 -49.34 2.26 11.44
CA ALA A 219 -50.53 2.95 11.95
C ALA A 219 -50.97 2.36 13.31
N ALA A 220 -51.06 1.03 13.40
CA ALA A 220 -51.42 0.33 14.63
C ALA A 220 -50.42 0.62 15.78
N LYS A 221 -49.10 0.56 15.51
CA LYS A 221 -48.04 0.87 16.48
C LYS A 221 -48.16 2.29 17.02
N VAL A 222 -48.38 3.27 16.14
CA VAL A 222 -48.42 4.68 16.56
C VAL A 222 -49.75 5.06 17.24
N THR A 223 -50.87 4.43 16.86
CA THR A 223 -52.14 4.52 17.60
C THR A 223 -51.99 3.99 19.02
N ASP A 224 -51.31 2.86 19.19
CA ASP A 224 -51.03 2.28 20.52
C ASP A 224 -50.21 3.22 21.41
N SER A 225 -49.31 3.99 20.81
CA SER A 225 -48.53 5.04 21.50
C SER A 225 -49.26 6.38 21.69
N GLY A 226 -50.53 6.50 21.28
CA GLY A 226 -51.33 7.73 21.41
C GLY A 226 -51.07 8.82 20.35
N LYS A 227 -50.25 8.54 19.33
CA LYS A 227 -49.88 9.49 18.27
C LYS A 227 -50.93 9.51 17.14
N ASN A 228 -52.16 9.90 17.45
CA ASN A 228 -53.30 9.77 16.53
C ASN A 228 -53.16 10.52 15.20
N ALA A 229 -52.52 11.69 15.17
CA ALA A 229 -52.28 12.43 13.92
C ALA A 229 -51.35 11.67 12.96
N LEU A 230 -50.33 10.99 13.51
CA LEU A 230 -49.40 10.16 12.74
C LEU A 230 -50.09 8.90 12.21
N ALA A 231 -50.97 8.29 13.02
CA ALA A 231 -51.79 7.16 12.60
C ALA A 231 -52.64 7.50 11.36
N THR A 232 -53.24 8.69 11.32
CA THR A 232 -54.03 9.16 10.17
C THR A 232 -53.21 9.19 8.89
N VAL A 233 -51.97 9.69 8.92
CA VAL A 233 -51.11 9.75 7.73
C VAL A 233 -50.75 8.36 7.23
N TYR A 234 -50.45 7.42 8.13
CA TYR A 234 -50.20 6.02 7.75
C TYR A 234 -51.44 5.37 7.14
N LEU A 235 -52.64 5.60 7.68
CA LEU A 235 -53.90 5.08 7.11
C LEU A 235 -54.20 5.67 5.72
N GLU A 236 -53.87 6.93 5.50
CA GLU A 236 -53.94 7.52 4.16
C GLU A 236 -52.95 6.86 3.19
N ALA A 237 -51.74 6.51 3.64
CA ALA A 237 -50.78 5.76 2.85
C ALA A 237 -51.26 4.33 2.54
N VAL A 238 -51.88 3.63 3.52
CA VAL A 238 -52.55 2.33 3.31
C VAL A 238 -53.57 2.42 2.19
N THR A 239 -54.42 3.45 2.22
CA THR A 239 -55.46 3.66 1.20
C THR A 239 -54.85 3.90 -0.19
N ILE A 240 -53.75 4.65 -0.28
CA ILE A 240 -53.08 4.91 -1.56
C ILE A 240 -52.38 3.65 -2.09
N SER A 241 -51.67 2.90 -1.24
CA SER A 241 -51.03 1.63 -1.63
C SER A 241 -52.05 0.56 -2.03
N GLU A 242 -53.25 0.56 -1.44
CA GLU A 242 -54.35 -0.28 -1.88
C GLU A 242 -54.84 0.10 -3.28
N LEU A 243 -54.99 1.40 -3.57
CA LEU A 243 -55.31 1.86 -4.93
C LEU A 243 -54.20 1.49 -5.93
N ALA A 244 -52.93 1.57 -5.53
CA ALA A 244 -51.80 1.14 -6.35
C ALA A 244 -51.88 -0.37 -6.65
N ALA A 245 -52.14 -1.20 -5.62
CA ALA A 245 -52.33 -2.64 -5.78
C ALA A 245 -53.51 -2.95 -6.72
N GLU A 246 -54.63 -2.25 -6.63
CA GLU A 246 -55.75 -2.46 -7.55
C GLU A 246 -55.38 -2.10 -9.00
N GLN A 247 -54.56 -1.06 -9.22
CA GLN A 247 -54.02 -0.75 -10.54
C GLN A 247 -53.07 -1.84 -11.04
N PHE A 248 -52.17 -2.35 -10.20
CA PHE A 248 -51.31 -3.46 -10.60
C PHE A 248 -52.07 -4.76 -10.87
N LYS A 249 -53.18 -4.99 -10.17
CA LYS A 249 -54.10 -6.10 -10.48
C LYS A 249 -54.79 -5.93 -11.83
N GLN A 250 -55.17 -4.70 -12.20
CA GLN A 250 -55.66 -4.39 -13.54
C GLN A 250 -54.57 -4.59 -14.59
N ALA A 251 -53.32 -4.20 -14.29
CA ALA A 251 -52.16 -4.48 -15.15
C ALA A 251 -51.96 -5.98 -15.36
N VAL A 252 -51.96 -6.79 -14.29
CA VAL A 252 -51.90 -8.26 -14.36
C VAL A 252 -53.02 -8.81 -15.25
N THR A 253 -54.25 -8.30 -15.10
CA THR A 253 -55.40 -8.72 -15.93
C THR A 253 -55.19 -8.38 -17.40
N ALA A 254 -54.80 -7.14 -17.70
CA ALA A 254 -54.48 -6.68 -19.06
C ALA A 254 -53.31 -7.47 -19.68
N CYS A 255 -52.35 -7.87 -18.86
CA CYS A 255 -51.24 -8.73 -19.25
C CYS A 255 -51.75 -10.09 -19.71
N ILE A 256 -52.58 -10.76 -18.89
CA ILE A 256 -53.17 -12.06 -19.19
C ILE A 256 -54.06 -11.99 -20.45
N THR A 257 -54.80 -10.88 -20.65
CA THR A 257 -55.67 -10.67 -21.82
C THR A 257 -54.95 -10.10 -23.05
N LYS A 258 -53.64 -9.79 -22.96
CA LYS A 258 -52.79 -9.21 -24.01
C LYS A 258 -53.22 -7.81 -24.48
N GLU A 259 -53.78 -7.01 -23.59
CA GLU A 259 -54.16 -5.61 -23.83
C GLU A 259 -53.01 -4.64 -23.45
N TYR A 260 -51.94 -4.64 -24.25
CA TYR A 260 -50.67 -3.95 -23.91
C TYR A 260 -50.80 -2.44 -23.59
N ASN A 261 -51.74 -1.73 -24.22
CA ASN A 261 -51.98 -0.31 -23.92
C ASN A 261 -52.59 -0.12 -22.52
N ASN A 262 -53.49 -1.02 -22.11
CA ASN A 262 -54.09 -1.01 -20.78
C ASN A 262 -53.06 -1.46 -19.73
N LEU A 263 -52.17 -2.39 -20.07
CA LEU A 263 -51.04 -2.82 -19.24
C LEU A 263 -50.11 -1.64 -18.90
N GLU A 264 -49.58 -0.94 -19.91
CA GLU A 264 -48.66 0.20 -19.71
C GLU A 264 -49.32 1.31 -18.87
N LYS A 265 -50.61 1.58 -19.13
CA LYS A 265 -51.39 2.57 -18.38
C LYS A 265 -51.50 2.19 -16.90
N SER A 266 -52.01 1.01 -16.60
CA SER A 266 -52.23 0.54 -15.23
C SER A 266 -50.93 0.39 -14.43
N LEU A 267 -49.84 -0.06 -15.07
CA LEU A 267 -48.50 -0.11 -14.46
C LEU A 267 -48.02 1.29 -14.04
N ASN A 268 -48.08 2.26 -14.96
CA ASN A 268 -47.56 3.60 -14.69
C ASN A 268 -48.39 4.36 -13.64
N VAL A 269 -49.72 4.18 -13.64
CA VAL A 269 -50.59 4.74 -12.59
C VAL A 269 -50.30 4.07 -11.24
N GLY A 270 -50.17 2.74 -11.21
CA GLY A 270 -49.83 1.98 -10.01
C GLY A 270 -48.50 2.44 -9.39
N ARG A 271 -47.44 2.55 -10.21
CA ARG A 271 -46.11 3.01 -9.75
C ARG A 271 -46.15 4.42 -9.17
N ALA A 272 -46.84 5.35 -9.82
CA ALA A 272 -46.99 6.71 -9.34
C ALA A 272 -47.78 6.78 -8.02
N LEU A 273 -48.85 5.99 -7.88
CA LEU A 273 -49.61 5.91 -6.63
C LEU A 273 -48.78 5.28 -5.50
N GLN A 274 -48.05 4.20 -5.76
CA GLN A 274 -47.21 3.57 -4.74
C GLN A 274 -46.12 4.53 -4.27
N ALA A 275 -45.41 5.19 -5.20
CA ALA A 275 -44.40 6.19 -4.83
C ALA A 275 -45.01 7.35 -4.01
N LYS A 276 -46.23 7.79 -4.35
CA LYS A 276 -46.97 8.78 -3.55
C LYS A 276 -47.19 8.30 -2.11
N ALA A 277 -47.56 7.04 -1.89
CA ALA A 277 -47.74 6.48 -0.55
C ALA A 277 -46.41 6.45 0.22
N ASP A 278 -45.35 5.97 -0.41
CA ASP A 278 -44.01 5.87 0.17
C ASP A 278 -43.48 7.24 0.61
N TYR A 279 -43.56 8.26 -0.25
CA TYR A 279 -43.07 9.59 0.07
C TYR A 279 -43.92 10.32 1.12
N LYS A 280 -45.20 9.97 1.24
CA LYS A 280 -46.05 10.49 2.31
C LYS A 280 -45.63 9.94 3.67
N VAL A 281 -45.25 8.66 3.73
CA VAL A 281 -44.65 8.06 4.92
C VAL A 281 -43.28 8.66 5.22
N LYS A 282 -42.39 8.80 4.21
CA LYS A 282 -41.08 9.44 4.40
C LYS A 282 -41.20 10.88 4.94
N ALA A 283 -42.19 11.64 4.48
CA ALA A 283 -42.44 12.99 4.96
C ALA A 283 -42.81 13.01 6.46
N VAL A 284 -43.67 12.09 6.90
CA VAL A 284 -44.08 12.04 8.30
C VAL A 284 -43.00 11.50 9.24
N GLU A 285 -42.22 10.53 8.78
CA GLU A 285 -41.04 10.04 9.49
C GLU A 285 -39.96 11.14 9.63
N ALA A 286 -39.81 11.99 8.61
CA ALA A 286 -38.94 13.17 8.71
C ALA A 286 -39.43 14.14 9.78
N LEU A 287 -40.74 14.39 9.93
CA LEU A 287 -41.30 15.22 11.01
C LEU A 287 -41.04 14.65 12.40
N GLU A 288 -41.14 13.34 12.57
CA GLU A 288 -40.77 12.70 13.85
C GLU A 288 -39.30 12.95 14.19
N LYS A 289 -38.42 12.92 13.19
CA LYS A 289 -37.00 13.22 13.36
C LYS A 289 -36.71 14.72 13.60
N VAL A 290 -37.53 15.62 13.07
CA VAL A 290 -37.49 17.05 13.43
C VAL A 290 -37.75 17.21 14.93
N ALA A 291 -38.84 16.63 15.44
CA ALA A 291 -39.19 16.73 16.86
C ALA A 291 -38.08 16.13 17.75
N ALA A 292 -37.53 14.98 17.39
CA ALA A 292 -36.43 14.36 18.12
C ALA A 292 -35.14 15.23 18.12
N ALA A 293 -34.81 15.87 17.00
CA ALA A 293 -33.65 16.76 16.92
C ALA A 293 -33.85 18.07 17.71
N GLU A 294 -35.08 18.60 17.76
CA GLU A 294 -35.44 19.75 18.60
C GLU A 294 -35.35 19.43 20.08
N GLU A 295 -35.82 18.25 20.51
CA GLU A 295 -35.69 17.77 21.89
C GLU A 295 -34.22 17.63 22.32
N GLN A 296 -33.34 17.26 21.39
CA GLN A 296 -31.88 17.18 21.61
C GLN A 296 -31.17 18.54 21.53
N GLY A 297 -31.90 19.63 21.24
CA GLY A 297 -31.33 20.98 21.09
C GLY A 297 -30.52 21.18 19.80
N ASN A 298 -30.56 20.25 18.85
CA ASN A 298 -29.82 20.33 17.59
C ASN A 298 -30.64 21.03 16.50
N GLN A 299 -30.67 22.36 16.57
CA GLN A 299 -31.46 23.19 15.64
C GLN A 299 -31.10 22.99 14.17
N HIS A 300 -29.82 22.71 13.87
CA HIS A 300 -29.34 22.50 12.51
C HIS A 300 -29.84 21.17 11.94
N LEU A 301 -29.72 20.08 12.71
CA LEU A 301 -30.28 18.78 12.33
C LEU A 301 -31.79 18.83 12.16
N ALA A 302 -32.50 19.55 13.03
CA ALA A 302 -33.94 19.78 12.89
C ALA A 302 -34.27 20.54 11.59
N ALA A 303 -33.49 21.55 11.22
CA ALA A 303 -33.67 22.28 9.97
C ALA A 303 -33.47 21.39 8.72
N LEU A 304 -32.47 20.51 8.74
CA LEU A 304 -32.24 19.54 7.65
C LEU A 304 -33.41 18.55 7.51
N TRP A 305 -33.91 18.00 8.62
CA TRP A 305 -35.09 17.11 8.58
C TRP A 305 -36.36 17.83 8.10
N ARG A 306 -36.55 19.11 8.44
CA ARG A 306 -37.66 19.92 7.89
C ARG A 306 -37.54 20.07 6.37
N LYS A 307 -36.35 20.35 5.86
CA LYS A 307 -36.12 20.41 4.40
C LYS A 307 -36.46 19.06 3.72
N ILE A 308 -36.08 17.92 4.33
CA ILE A 308 -36.41 16.57 3.81
C ILE A 308 -37.93 16.38 3.74
N GLU A 309 -38.65 16.75 4.79
CA GLU A 309 -40.11 16.66 4.81
C GLU A 309 -40.73 17.45 3.66
N THR A 310 -40.30 18.71 3.48
CA THR A 310 -40.88 19.59 2.46
C THR A 310 -40.63 19.06 1.05
N GLN A 311 -39.45 18.47 0.81
CA GLN A 311 -39.11 17.85 -0.47
C GLN A 311 -39.88 16.54 -0.70
N CYS A 312 -40.10 15.74 0.34
CA CYS A 312 -40.96 14.56 0.25
C CYS A 312 -42.40 14.95 -0.08
N GLN A 313 -42.93 16.03 0.50
CA GLN A 313 -44.26 16.56 0.15
C GLN A 313 -44.34 17.05 -1.30
N ALA A 314 -43.29 17.71 -1.81
CA ALA A 314 -43.22 18.07 -3.22
C ALA A 314 -43.27 16.84 -4.13
N ALA A 315 -42.52 15.78 -3.80
CA ALA A 315 -42.55 14.51 -4.54
C ALA A 315 -43.95 13.87 -4.52
N VAL A 316 -44.64 13.85 -3.36
CA VAL A 316 -46.05 13.39 -3.25
C VAL A 316 -46.97 14.15 -4.22
N GLY A 317 -46.80 15.47 -4.31
CA GLY A 317 -47.58 16.32 -5.22
C GLY A 317 -47.32 16.01 -6.70
N TYR A 318 -46.07 15.77 -7.08
CA TYR A 318 -45.71 15.46 -8.47
C TYR A 318 -46.14 14.05 -8.90
N HIS A 319 -46.01 13.06 -8.03
CA HIS A 319 -46.50 11.70 -8.28
C HIS A 319 -48.01 11.65 -8.44
N LEU A 320 -48.75 12.44 -7.65
CA LEU A 320 -50.20 12.58 -7.84
C LEU A 320 -50.54 13.10 -9.24
N LYS A 321 -49.90 14.18 -9.67
CA LYS A 321 -50.11 14.74 -11.03
C LYS A 321 -49.71 13.75 -12.12
N ALA A 322 -48.64 12.97 -11.91
CA ALA A 322 -48.23 11.92 -12.84
C ALA A 322 -49.30 10.83 -12.97
N ALA A 323 -49.84 10.33 -11.85
CA ALA A 323 -50.92 9.35 -11.83
C ALA A 323 -52.18 9.86 -12.55
N GLU A 324 -52.59 11.10 -12.25
CA GLU A 324 -53.74 11.76 -12.89
C GLU A 324 -53.55 11.93 -14.40
N ALA A 325 -52.37 12.40 -14.83
CA ALA A 325 -52.04 12.59 -16.24
C ALA A 325 -52.07 11.27 -17.02
N GLN A 326 -51.56 10.19 -16.44
CA GLN A 326 -51.56 8.87 -17.07
C GLN A 326 -52.97 8.25 -17.11
N ALA A 327 -53.81 8.49 -16.09
CA ALA A 327 -55.20 8.03 -16.07
C ALA A 327 -56.02 8.62 -17.22
N VAL A 328 -55.75 9.87 -17.62
CA VAL A 328 -56.34 10.55 -18.78
C VAL A 328 -55.52 10.40 -20.08
N GLU A 329 -54.53 9.50 -20.10
CA GLU A 329 -53.69 9.16 -21.26
C GLU A 329 -52.87 10.34 -21.84
N ASN A 330 -52.57 11.34 -21.02
CA ASN A 330 -51.68 12.44 -21.37
C ASN A 330 -50.21 12.06 -21.13
N LYS A 331 -49.65 11.25 -22.05
CA LYS A 331 -48.27 10.72 -21.94
C LYS A 331 -47.22 11.82 -21.74
N THR A 332 -47.35 12.97 -22.42
CA THR A 332 -46.41 14.09 -22.30
C THR A 332 -46.40 14.68 -20.90
N GLU A 333 -47.59 14.85 -20.31
CA GLU A 333 -47.75 15.37 -18.96
C GLU A 333 -47.27 14.37 -17.91
N TYR A 334 -47.55 13.07 -18.08
CA TYR A 334 -47.05 12.00 -17.23
C TYR A 334 -45.51 12.01 -17.16
N VAL A 335 -44.82 11.96 -18.32
CA VAL A 335 -43.34 11.96 -18.38
C VAL A 335 -42.78 13.20 -17.69
N ARG A 336 -43.46 14.34 -17.83
CA ARG A 336 -43.05 15.60 -17.22
C ARG A 336 -43.18 15.58 -15.71
N CYS A 337 -44.35 15.21 -15.18
CA CYS A 337 -44.59 15.12 -13.73
C CYS A 337 -43.72 14.04 -13.08
N ASN A 338 -43.49 12.92 -13.75
CA ASN A 338 -42.60 11.87 -13.26
C ASN A 338 -41.14 12.35 -13.14
N LYS A 339 -40.62 13.08 -14.14
CA LYS A 339 -39.29 13.71 -14.05
C LYS A 339 -39.19 14.74 -12.93
N ALA A 340 -40.26 15.51 -12.69
CA ALA A 340 -40.33 16.45 -11.57
C ALA A 340 -40.32 15.71 -10.23
N ALA A 341 -41.06 14.60 -10.12
CA ALA A 341 -41.06 13.75 -8.94
C ALA A 341 -39.66 13.21 -8.66
N ILE A 342 -39.03 12.51 -9.60
CA ILE A 342 -37.66 11.96 -9.47
C ILE A 342 -36.65 13.04 -9.06
N SER A 343 -36.78 14.26 -9.59
CA SER A 343 -35.90 15.37 -9.18
C SER A 343 -36.12 15.79 -7.72
N ALA A 344 -37.36 15.82 -7.24
CA ALA A 344 -37.66 16.07 -5.82
C ALA A 344 -37.18 14.92 -4.92
N GLU A 345 -37.18 13.69 -5.40
CA GLU A 345 -36.64 12.53 -4.69
C GLU A 345 -35.11 12.63 -4.50
N ASN A 346 -34.39 12.89 -5.59
CA ASN A 346 -32.94 13.11 -5.58
C ASN A 346 -32.55 14.28 -4.66
N SER A 347 -33.43 15.27 -4.55
CA SER A 347 -33.28 16.37 -3.61
C SER A 347 -33.26 15.87 -2.15
N GLY A 348 -34.25 15.04 -1.79
CA GLY A 348 -34.35 14.44 -0.45
C GLY A 348 -33.17 13.54 -0.11
N ASP A 349 -32.65 12.78 -1.07
CA ASP A 349 -31.48 11.93 -0.85
C ASP A 349 -30.20 12.73 -0.66
N GLY A 350 -30.03 13.84 -1.39
CA GLY A 350 -28.93 14.79 -1.16
C GLY A 350 -28.93 15.35 0.27
N LEU A 351 -30.10 15.63 0.85
CA LEU A 351 -30.19 16.06 2.25
C LEU A 351 -29.87 14.96 3.25
N LYS A 352 -30.19 13.69 2.96
CA LYS A 352 -29.76 12.58 3.82
C LYS A 352 -28.25 12.44 3.84
N GLU A 353 -27.60 12.57 2.68
CA GLU A 353 -26.14 12.61 2.61
C GLU A 353 -25.56 13.79 3.40
N SER A 354 -26.22 14.96 3.37
CA SER A 354 -25.85 16.11 4.20
C SER A 354 -25.91 15.78 5.69
N ILE A 355 -26.98 15.15 6.17
CA ILE A 355 -27.11 14.73 7.57
C ILE A 355 -25.99 13.76 7.98
N ASN A 356 -25.64 12.81 7.11
CA ASN A 356 -24.54 11.88 7.37
C ASN A 356 -23.18 12.60 7.44
N ALA A 357 -22.94 13.56 6.54
CA ALA A 357 -21.71 14.37 6.57
C ALA A 357 -21.64 15.25 7.83
N PHE A 358 -22.75 15.83 8.27
CA PHE A 358 -22.85 16.57 9.53
C PHE A 358 -22.50 15.69 10.75
N ALA A 359 -23.03 14.46 10.80
CA ALA A 359 -22.71 13.51 11.87
C ALA A 359 -21.21 13.16 11.89
N LYS A 360 -20.60 12.91 10.72
CA LYS A 360 -19.16 12.65 10.61
C LYS A 360 -18.29 13.85 10.97
N ALA A 361 -18.74 15.07 10.66
CA ALA A 361 -18.07 16.29 11.10
C ALA A 361 -18.04 16.37 12.64
N ALA A 362 -19.18 16.14 13.29
CA ALA A 362 -19.28 16.13 14.75
C ALA A 362 -18.39 15.04 15.38
N GLU A 363 -18.33 13.85 14.79
CA GLU A 363 -17.44 12.78 15.25
C GLU A 363 -15.95 13.18 15.15
N ALA A 364 -15.55 13.81 14.04
CA ALA A 364 -14.19 14.31 13.87
C ALA A 364 -13.84 15.42 14.88
N GLU A 365 -14.79 16.29 15.22
CA GLU A 365 -14.60 17.30 16.28
C GLU A 365 -14.43 16.69 17.66
N ILE A 366 -15.24 15.67 18.00
CA ILE A 366 -15.10 14.92 19.26
C ILE A 366 -13.71 14.27 19.35
N LYS A 367 -13.17 13.78 18.23
CA LYS A 367 -11.82 13.21 18.14
C LYS A 367 -10.70 14.27 18.05
N GLY A 368 -11.02 15.57 18.08
CA GLY A 368 -10.06 16.66 18.03
C GLY A 368 -9.45 16.94 16.64
N ASN A 369 -9.97 16.32 15.57
CA ASN A 369 -9.45 16.48 14.21
C ASN A 369 -10.18 17.60 13.46
N GLN A 370 -9.74 18.85 13.68
CA GLN A 370 -10.39 20.04 13.12
C GLN A 370 -10.35 20.12 11.59
N SER A 371 -9.27 19.65 10.95
CA SER A 371 -9.15 19.66 9.48
C SER A 371 -10.11 18.67 8.82
N LEU A 372 -10.23 17.47 9.39
CA LEU A 372 -11.21 16.47 8.94
C LEU A 372 -12.65 16.95 9.15
N ALA A 373 -12.95 17.57 10.30
CA ALA A 373 -14.25 18.16 10.57
C ALA A 373 -14.61 19.26 9.54
N ALA A 374 -13.66 20.12 9.19
CA ALA A 374 -13.85 21.16 8.19
C ALA A 374 -14.18 20.59 6.80
N LEU A 375 -13.54 19.49 6.39
CA LEU A 375 -13.84 18.81 5.13
C LEU A 375 -15.23 18.16 5.13
N TRP A 376 -15.62 17.49 6.22
CA TRP A 376 -16.98 16.95 6.34
C TRP A 376 -18.04 18.05 6.28
N ARG A 377 -17.79 19.24 6.85
CA ARG A 377 -18.68 20.42 6.69
C ARG A 377 -18.73 20.93 5.25
N LYS A 378 -17.62 20.92 4.52
CA LYS A 378 -17.64 21.24 3.08
C LYS A 378 -18.48 20.22 2.31
N ILE A 379 -18.35 18.92 2.58
CA ILE A 379 -19.16 17.86 1.96
C ILE A 379 -20.65 18.07 2.28
N GLU A 380 -20.96 18.34 3.54
CA GLU A 380 -22.32 18.64 3.98
C GLU A 380 -22.93 19.77 3.14
N THR A 381 -22.19 20.86 2.96
CA THR A 381 -22.61 22.02 2.16
C THR A 381 -22.85 21.62 0.70
N GLN A 382 -21.97 20.80 0.11
CA GLN A 382 -22.12 20.30 -1.26
C GLN A 382 -23.36 19.41 -1.43
N CYS A 383 -23.65 18.56 -0.44
CA CYS A 383 -24.86 17.74 -0.41
C CYS A 383 -26.14 18.61 -0.31
N GLN A 384 -26.11 19.70 0.46
CA GLN A 384 -27.22 20.67 0.51
C GLN A 384 -27.41 21.38 -0.83
N PHE A 385 -26.34 21.84 -1.47
CA PHE A 385 -26.41 22.44 -2.80
C PHE A 385 -26.97 21.47 -3.85
N THR A 386 -26.50 20.22 -3.85
CA THR A 386 -27.02 19.15 -4.71
C THR A 386 -28.53 19.00 -4.51
N ALA A 387 -28.99 18.97 -3.27
CA ALA A 387 -30.41 18.89 -2.95
C ALA A 387 -31.18 20.11 -3.49
N GLU A 388 -30.71 21.33 -3.22
CA GLU A 388 -31.38 22.56 -3.63
C GLU A 388 -31.49 22.67 -5.16
N TYR A 389 -30.48 22.26 -5.92
CA TYR A 389 -30.55 22.29 -7.39
C TYR A 389 -31.46 21.22 -7.97
N HIS A 390 -31.52 20.03 -7.38
CA HIS A 390 -32.50 19.02 -7.76
C HIS A 390 -33.94 19.48 -7.49
N LEU A 391 -34.19 20.22 -6.40
CA LEU A 391 -35.49 20.83 -6.13
C LEU A 391 -35.85 21.87 -7.20
N LYS A 392 -34.94 22.79 -7.52
CA LYS A 392 -35.15 23.77 -8.61
C LYS A 392 -35.41 23.10 -9.97
N ALA A 393 -34.73 21.98 -10.24
CA ALA A 393 -35.01 21.18 -11.44
C ALA A 393 -36.44 20.62 -11.42
N ALA A 394 -36.92 20.11 -10.28
CA ALA A 394 -38.30 19.65 -10.13
C ALA A 394 -39.32 20.77 -10.41
N GLU A 395 -39.08 21.95 -9.83
CA GLU A 395 -39.92 23.14 -10.02
C GLU A 395 -39.94 23.61 -11.48
N ALA A 396 -38.77 23.71 -12.12
CA ALA A 396 -38.64 24.08 -13.54
C ALA A 396 -39.43 23.14 -14.46
N GLN A 397 -39.36 21.84 -14.18
CA GLN A 397 -40.11 20.83 -14.93
C GLN A 397 -41.63 20.96 -14.72
N SER A 398 -42.06 21.33 -13.51
CA SER A 398 -43.47 21.58 -13.18
C SER A 398 -44.08 22.76 -13.94
N VAL A 399 -43.27 23.76 -14.30
CA VAL A 399 -43.69 24.94 -15.09
C VAL A 399 -43.34 24.85 -16.59
N LYS A 400 -42.94 23.66 -17.07
CA LYS A 400 -42.57 23.38 -18.49
C LYS A 400 -41.32 24.13 -18.97
N ASN A 401 -40.44 24.57 -18.07
CA ASN A 401 -39.18 25.22 -18.43
C ASN A 401 -38.05 24.20 -18.62
N LYS A 402 -37.97 23.61 -19.82
CA LYS A 402 -36.97 22.59 -20.16
C LYS A 402 -35.52 23.09 -20.04
N ALA A 403 -35.27 24.35 -20.39
CA ALA A 403 -33.92 24.92 -20.35
C ALA A 403 -33.40 25.04 -18.91
N GLU A 404 -34.26 25.53 -18.00
CA GLU A 404 -33.92 25.64 -16.57
C GLU A 404 -33.78 24.26 -15.92
N TYR A 405 -34.64 23.30 -16.26
CA TYR A 405 -34.51 21.91 -15.79
C TYR A 405 -33.13 21.31 -16.12
N VAL A 406 -32.68 21.42 -17.38
CA VAL A 406 -31.37 20.91 -17.79
C VAL A 406 -30.24 21.62 -17.05
N ARG A 407 -30.33 22.94 -16.89
CA ARG A 407 -29.34 23.75 -16.18
C ARG A 407 -29.21 23.34 -14.71
N CYS A 408 -30.33 23.28 -13.98
CA CYS A 408 -30.35 22.88 -12.57
C CYS A 408 -29.87 21.43 -12.36
N ASN A 409 -30.22 20.51 -13.26
CA ASN A 409 -29.79 19.11 -13.13
C ASN A 409 -28.28 18.94 -13.37
N LYS A 410 -27.71 19.69 -14.33
CA LYS A 410 -26.25 19.76 -14.53
C LYS A 410 -25.54 20.38 -13.31
N ALA A 411 -26.11 21.45 -12.74
CA ALA A 411 -25.60 22.08 -11.52
C ALA A 411 -25.61 21.10 -10.33
N ALA A 412 -26.70 20.35 -10.13
CA ALA A 412 -26.79 19.32 -9.10
C ALA A 412 -25.72 18.23 -9.26
N THR A 413 -25.49 17.76 -10.50
CA THR A 413 -24.44 16.76 -10.81
C THR A 413 -23.04 17.31 -10.47
N SER A 414 -22.78 18.58 -10.78
CA SER A 414 -21.47 19.20 -10.52
C SER A 414 -21.22 19.40 -9.01
N ALA A 415 -22.24 19.78 -8.25
CA ALA A 415 -22.18 19.85 -6.78
C ALA A 415 -21.93 18.46 -6.16
N LYS A 416 -22.59 17.41 -6.67
CA LYS A 416 -22.34 16.03 -6.26
C LYS A 416 -20.89 15.61 -6.54
N ASN A 417 -20.36 15.92 -7.72
CA ASN A 417 -18.96 15.64 -8.06
C ASN A 417 -17.98 16.38 -7.14
N SER A 418 -18.28 17.63 -6.76
CA SER A 418 -17.51 18.37 -5.75
C SER A 418 -17.47 17.63 -4.41
N GLY A 419 -18.63 17.18 -3.92
CA GLY A 419 -18.75 16.38 -2.70
C GLY A 419 -17.95 15.07 -2.76
N SER A 420 -17.99 14.35 -3.87
CA SER A 420 -17.18 13.12 -4.06
C SER A 420 -15.68 13.38 -4.05
N ARG A 421 -15.21 14.48 -4.66
CA ARG A 421 -13.79 14.86 -4.65
C ARG A 421 -13.30 15.21 -3.25
N LEU A 422 -14.14 15.84 -2.43
CA LEU A 422 -13.81 16.08 -1.02
C LEU A 422 -13.70 14.78 -0.21
N LYS A 423 -14.49 13.74 -0.54
CA LYS A 423 -14.32 12.41 0.08
C LYS A 423 -12.96 11.79 -0.27
N GLU A 424 -12.50 11.92 -1.52
CA GLU A 424 -11.14 11.48 -1.90
C GLU A 424 -10.05 12.28 -1.19
N ALA A 425 -10.25 13.58 -0.97
CA ALA A 425 -9.33 14.39 -0.15
C ALA A 425 -9.22 13.86 1.29
N ILE A 426 -10.34 13.43 1.89
CA ILE A 426 -10.36 12.80 3.21
C ILE A 426 -9.58 11.49 3.21
N ASN A 427 -9.83 10.60 2.24
CA ASN A 427 -9.08 9.35 2.10
C ASN A 427 -7.56 9.59 1.97
N ALA A 428 -7.16 10.62 1.22
CA ALA A 428 -5.76 11.00 1.10
C ALA A 428 -5.16 11.51 2.42
N LEU A 429 -5.91 12.29 3.22
CA LEU A 429 -5.46 12.74 4.55
C LEU A 429 -5.33 11.59 5.56
N GLU A 430 -6.19 10.58 5.49
CA GLU A 430 -6.03 9.37 6.31
C GLU A 430 -4.70 8.66 5.98
N LYS A 431 -4.29 8.65 4.71
CA LYS A 431 -2.96 8.14 4.29
C LYS A 431 -1.80 9.03 4.73
N VAL A 432 -2.00 10.35 4.86
CA VAL A 432 -1.00 11.25 5.48
C VAL A 432 -0.75 10.82 6.92
N ALA A 433 -1.81 10.68 7.72
CA ALA A 433 -1.69 10.27 9.12
C ALA A 433 -0.98 8.91 9.26
N ALA A 434 -1.35 7.92 8.42
CA ALA A 434 -0.70 6.61 8.42
C ALA A 434 0.79 6.67 8.03
N ALA A 435 1.19 7.58 7.13
CA ALA A 435 2.59 7.78 6.75
C ALA A 435 3.39 8.50 7.87
N GLU A 436 2.77 9.47 8.56
CA GLU A 436 3.36 10.16 9.70
C GLU A 436 3.57 9.23 10.90
N GLU A 437 2.61 8.35 11.20
CA GLU A 437 2.73 7.32 12.25
C GLU A 437 3.92 6.38 12.00
N ARG A 438 4.22 6.10 10.72
CA ARG A 438 5.38 5.30 10.29
C ARG A 438 6.68 6.09 10.20
N GLY A 439 6.66 7.40 10.48
CA GLY A 439 7.82 8.29 10.37
C GLY A 439 8.23 8.64 8.93
N ASN A 440 7.44 8.29 7.91
CA ASN A 440 7.75 8.54 6.50
C ASN A 440 7.25 9.93 6.07
N LYS A 441 7.99 10.98 6.47
CA LYS A 441 7.66 12.38 6.15
C LYS A 441 7.54 12.67 4.64
N PRO A 442 8.41 12.16 3.74
CA PRO A 442 8.27 12.37 2.31
C PRO A 442 6.95 11.82 1.74
N LEU A 443 6.57 10.61 2.16
CA LEU A 443 5.30 9.99 1.74
C LEU A 443 4.08 10.75 2.27
N ALA A 444 4.13 11.22 3.52
CA ALA A 444 3.10 12.08 4.10
C ALA A 444 2.94 13.38 3.29
N ALA A 445 4.05 14.02 2.91
CA ALA A 445 4.02 15.23 2.10
C ALA A 445 3.40 15.01 0.70
N LEU A 446 3.67 13.85 0.07
CA LEU A 446 3.06 13.48 -1.21
C LEU A 446 1.55 13.27 -1.08
N TRP A 447 1.08 12.53 -0.06
CA TRP A 447 -0.36 12.36 0.19
C TRP A 447 -1.05 13.69 0.56
N ALA A 448 -0.37 14.59 1.25
CA ALA A 448 -0.89 15.93 1.55
C ALA A 448 -1.06 16.77 0.28
N LYS A 449 -0.13 16.66 -0.68
CA LYS A 449 -0.25 17.29 -2.00
C LYS A 449 -1.43 16.72 -2.79
N ILE A 450 -1.62 15.40 -2.78
CA ILE A 450 -2.77 14.73 -3.40
C ILE A 450 -4.09 15.23 -2.78
N ALA A 451 -4.17 15.29 -1.45
CA ALA A 451 -5.34 15.80 -0.74
C ALA A 451 -5.68 17.25 -1.13
N THR A 452 -4.68 18.11 -1.22
CA THR A 452 -4.84 19.51 -1.67
C THR A 452 -5.41 19.59 -3.09
N GLN A 453 -4.88 18.79 -4.02
CA GLN A 453 -5.37 18.78 -5.40
C GLN A 453 -6.82 18.28 -5.51
N TYR A 454 -7.23 17.30 -4.70
CA TYR A 454 -8.64 16.89 -4.64
C TYR A 454 -9.55 18.02 -4.10
N GLN A 455 -9.08 18.81 -3.13
CA GLN A 455 -9.82 19.97 -2.64
C GLN A 455 -9.95 21.06 -3.72
N GLU A 456 -8.87 21.38 -4.42
CA GLU A 456 -8.92 22.33 -5.55
C GLU A 456 -9.86 21.84 -6.66
N ALA A 457 -9.82 20.54 -6.98
CA ALA A 457 -10.74 19.92 -7.94
C ALA A 457 -12.21 20.03 -7.47
N ALA A 458 -12.47 19.92 -6.16
CA ALA A 458 -13.81 20.15 -5.61
C ALA A 458 -14.24 21.62 -5.74
N GLU A 459 -13.34 22.56 -5.47
CA GLU A 459 -13.60 24.00 -5.57
C GLU A 459 -13.89 24.45 -7.01
N HIS A 460 -13.17 23.93 -8.01
CA HIS A 460 -13.48 24.24 -9.41
C HIS A 460 -14.82 23.66 -9.88
N ALA A 461 -15.20 22.46 -9.43
CA ALA A 461 -16.55 21.94 -9.67
C ALA A 461 -17.62 22.85 -9.04
N GLN A 462 -17.38 23.36 -7.84
CA GLN A 462 -18.28 24.30 -7.19
C GLN A 462 -18.38 25.63 -7.97
N LYS A 463 -17.27 26.20 -8.43
CA LYS A 463 -17.31 27.41 -9.28
C LYS A 463 -18.06 27.14 -10.60
N SER A 464 -17.93 25.93 -11.15
CA SER A 464 -18.68 25.53 -12.34
C SER A 464 -20.19 25.53 -12.08
N VAL A 465 -20.65 25.13 -10.89
CA VAL A 465 -22.06 25.24 -10.48
C VAL A 465 -22.54 26.70 -10.55
N GLU A 466 -21.75 27.63 -10.00
CA GLU A 466 -22.08 29.06 -9.99
C GLU A 466 -22.14 29.66 -11.41
N ALA A 467 -21.20 29.27 -12.27
CA ALA A 467 -21.20 29.63 -13.69
C ALA A 467 -22.44 29.10 -14.44
N LYS A 468 -22.85 27.84 -14.17
CA LYS A 468 -24.06 27.25 -14.75
C LYS A 468 -25.31 28.04 -14.36
N LEU A 469 -25.42 28.47 -13.10
CA LEU A 469 -26.58 29.19 -12.59
C LEU A 469 -26.66 30.65 -13.07
N SER A 470 -25.50 31.29 -13.28
CA SER A 470 -25.41 32.61 -13.90
C SER A 470 -25.62 32.59 -15.41
N GLY A 471 -25.78 31.40 -16.02
CA GLY A 471 -26.03 31.23 -17.45
C GLY A 471 -24.78 31.26 -18.32
N ASN A 472 -23.58 31.28 -17.74
CA ASN A 472 -22.32 31.26 -18.46
C ASN A 472 -21.88 29.81 -18.73
N ALA A 473 -22.44 29.21 -19.79
CA ALA A 473 -22.21 27.81 -20.14
C ALA A 473 -20.75 27.51 -20.52
N GLU A 474 -20.08 28.44 -21.22
CA GLU A 474 -18.67 28.28 -21.62
C GLU A 474 -17.74 28.26 -20.41
N GLU A 475 -17.92 29.19 -19.47
CA GLU A 475 -17.14 29.21 -18.23
C GLU A 475 -17.42 27.98 -17.36
N ALA A 476 -18.67 27.53 -17.31
CA ALA A 476 -19.03 26.31 -16.61
C ALA A 476 -18.31 25.08 -17.15
N ASP A 477 -18.32 24.88 -18.47
CA ASP A 477 -17.68 23.73 -19.10
C ASP A 477 -16.15 23.80 -18.92
N ARG A 478 -15.55 24.99 -19.04
CA ARG A 478 -14.12 25.23 -18.75
C ARG A 478 -13.75 24.86 -17.31
N LEU A 479 -14.53 25.32 -16.33
CA LEU A 479 -14.29 25.04 -14.91
C LEU A 479 -14.47 23.55 -14.58
N GLU A 480 -15.42 22.87 -15.21
CA GLU A 480 -15.61 21.42 -15.05
C GLU A 480 -14.40 20.65 -15.59
N GLU A 481 -13.86 21.08 -16.73
CA GLU A 481 -12.69 20.43 -17.33
C GLU A 481 -11.41 20.66 -16.51
N ILE A 482 -11.18 21.87 -15.96
CA ILE A 482 -10.11 22.13 -14.99
C ILE A 482 -10.23 21.18 -13.80
N ALA A 483 -11.45 21.01 -13.30
CA ALA A 483 -11.73 20.19 -12.14
C ALA A 483 -11.54 18.69 -12.43
N PHE A 484 -11.87 18.24 -13.64
CA PHE A 484 -11.59 16.88 -14.12
C PHE A 484 -10.09 16.63 -14.28
N ALA A 485 -9.36 17.59 -14.84
CA ALA A 485 -7.91 17.49 -15.02
C ALA A 485 -7.17 17.36 -13.68
N LYS A 486 -7.52 18.19 -12.69
CA LYS A 486 -6.95 18.07 -11.33
C LYS A 486 -7.27 16.73 -10.67
N LEU A 487 -8.50 16.22 -10.82
CA LEU A 487 -8.88 14.88 -10.34
C LEU A 487 -7.99 13.79 -10.95
N LYS A 488 -7.77 13.83 -12.28
CA LYS A 488 -6.93 12.86 -12.98
C LYS A 488 -5.46 12.96 -12.58
N ALA A 489 -4.94 14.17 -12.38
CA ALA A 489 -3.59 14.39 -11.88
C ALA A 489 -3.38 13.77 -10.50
N SER A 490 -4.32 14.00 -9.57
CA SER A 490 -4.31 13.40 -8.22
C SER A 490 -4.34 11.89 -8.25
N LEU A 491 -5.21 11.30 -9.10
CA LEU A 491 -5.33 9.85 -9.23
C LEU A 491 -4.04 9.22 -9.75
N ALA A 492 -3.46 9.79 -10.81
CA ALA A 492 -2.20 9.32 -11.37
C ALA A 492 -1.06 9.40 -10.34
N MET A 493 -1.00 10.47 -9.54
CA MET A 493 0.00 10.62 -8.48
C MET A 493 -0.16 9.56 -7.37
N GLY A 494 -1.40 9.27 -6.97
CA GLY A 494 -1.69 8.18 -6.02
C GLY A 494 -1.30 6.80 -6.56
N GLN A 495 -1.50 6.56 -7.86
CA GLN A 495 -1.08 5.33 -8.53
C GLN A 495 0.45 5.25 -8.66
N THR A 496 1.17 6.35 -8.89
CA THR A 496 2.64 6.38 -8.88
C THR A 496 3.20 5.92 -7.54
N ILE A 497 2.63 6.37 -6.42
CA ILE A 497 3.04 5.94 -5.08
C ILE A 497 2.87 4.42 -4.92
N ALA A 498 1.74 3.88 -5.36
CA ALA A 498 1.48 2.44 -5.32
C ALA A 498 2.47 1.65 -6.20
N ALA A 499 2.76 2.14 -7.41
CA ALA A 499 3.72 1.51 -8.32
C ALA A 499 5.15 1.51 -7.77
N LYS A 500 5.60 2.60 -7.11
CA LYS A 500 6.91 2.63 -6.44
C LYS A 500 7.00 1.63 -5.29
N GLY A 501 5.95 1.54 -4.46
CA GLY A 501 5.90 0.53 -3.39
C GLY A 501 5.88 -0.91 -3.93
N ALA A 502 5.20 -1.16 -5.05
CA ALA A 502 5.23 -2.46 -5.72
C ALA A 502 6.63 -2.78 -6.31
N SER A 503 7.32 -1.79 -6.87
CA SER A 503 8.70 -1.92 -7.32
C SER A 503 9.67 -2.27 -6.20
N GLU A 504 9.55 -1.62 -5.03
CA GLU A 504 10.35 -1.94 -3.84
C GLU A 504 10.06 -3.36 -3.35
N THR A 505 8.79 -3.74 -3.27
CA THR A 505 8.38 -5.09 -2.85
C THR A 505 8.92 -6.16 -3.81
N ALA A 506 8.88 -5.91 -5.13
CA ALA A 506 9.44 -6.83 -6.12
C ALA A 506 10.97 -6.94 -6.01
N LEU A 507 11.66 -5.84 -5.67
CA LEU A 507 13.12 -5.85 -5.45
C LEU A 507 13.49 -6.63 -4.19
N ASP A 508 12.72 -6.47 -3.10
CA ASP A 508 12.87 -7.25 -1.88
C ASP A 508 12.65 -8.75 -2.12
N GLN A 509 11.82 -9.10 -3.12
CA GLN A 509 11.59 -10.46 -3.60
C GLN A 509 12.60 -10.92 -4.67
N ALA A 510 13.68 -10.17 -4.89
CA ALA A 510 14.71 -10.41 -5.89
C ALA A 510 14.22 -10.48 -7.36
N SER A 511 13.03 -9.93 -7.65
CA SER A 511 12.44 -9.86 -8.99
C SER A 511 12.82 -8.54 -9.69
N CYS A 512 14.04 -8.46 -10.19
CA CYS A 512 14.55 -7.24 -10.85
C CYS A 512 13.72 -6.83 -12.08
N SER A 513 13.27 -7.79 -12.89
CA SER A 513 12.46 -7.53 -14.09
C SER A 513 11.08 -6.96 -13.75
N GLU A 514 10.42 -7.49 -12.71
CA GLU A 514 9.15 -6.96 -12.23
C GLU A 514 9.33 -5.56 -11.62
N SER A 515 10.37 -5.37 -10.80
CA SER A 515 10.73 -4.07 -10.23
C SER A 515 10.94 -3.02 -11.33
N ASN A 516 11.67 -3.37 -12.39
CA ASN A 516 11.87 -2.52 -13.56
C ASN A 516 10.55 -2.19 -14.29
N ALA A 517 9.64 -3.15 -14.43
CA ALA A 517 8.33 -2.91 -15.04
C ALA A 517 7.48 -1.95 -14.18
N TRP A 518 7.45 -2.13 -12.86
CA TRP A 518 6.77 -1.21 -11.93
C TRP A 518 7.37 0.19 -11.93
N ASN A 519 8.69 0.31 -12.07
CA ASN A 519 9.36 1.60 -12.24
C ASN A 519 8.92 2.33 -13.52
N ARG A 520 8.70 1.61 -14.63
CA ARG A 520 8.13 2.19 -15.86
C ARG A 520 6.68 2.63 -15.66
N VAL A 521 5.87 1.86 -14.94
CA VAL A 521 4.49 2.26 -14.55
C VAL A 521 4.53 3.57 -13.76
N ALA A 522 5.38 3.65 -12.74
CA ALA A 522 5.53 4.83 -11.90
C ALA A 522 5.94 6.07 -12.72
N LEU A 523 6.90 5.92 -13.63
CA LEU A 523 7.38 6.99 -14.52
C LEU A 523 6.24 7.53 -15.41
N LYS A 524 5.50 6.64 -16.08
CA LYS A 524 4.42 7.04 -17.01
C LYS A 524 3.25 7.69 -16.29
N LEU A 525 2.91 7.22 -15.09
CA LEU A 525 1.89 7.88 -14.26
C LEU A 525 2.34 9.25 -13.75
N GLU A 526 3.64 9.42 -13.45
CA GLU A 526 4.18 10.72 -13.07
C GLU A 526 4.10 11.73 -14.23
N GLN A 527 4.44 11.28 -15.45
CA GLN A 527 4.26 12.06 -16.67
C GLN A 527 2.78 12.41 -16.89
N ALA A 528 1.88 11.44 -16.82
CA ALA A 528 0.44 11.66 -16.95
C ALA A 528 -0.08 12.67 -15.92
N SER A 529 0.37 12.58 -14.67
CA SER A 529 0.02 13.53 -13.62
C SER A 529 0.49 14.96 -13.95
N LYS A 530 1.71 15.13 -14.44
CA LYS A 530 2.24 16.44 -14.90
C LYS A 530 1.43 16.98 -16.07
N SER A 531 1.16 16.17 -17.09
CA SER A 531 0.36 16.54 -18.26
C SER A 531 -1.07 16.94 -17.87
N TRP A 532 -1.72 16.24 -16.94
CA TRP A 532 -3.04 16.64 -16.42
C TRP A 532 -3.00 17.95 -15.63
N ASN A 533 -1.93 18.23 -14.87
CA ASN A 533 -1.76 19.54 -14.23
C ASN A 533 -1.63 20.65 -15.28
N LYS A 534 -0.87 20.42 -16.36
CA LYS A 534 -0.75 21.35 -17.49
C LYS A 534 -2.09 21.65 -18.16
N VAL A 535 -2.95 20.64 -18.37
CA VAL A 535 -4.33 20.86 -18.86
C VAL A 535 -5.07 21.88 -17.98
N SER A 536 -4.99 21.72 -16.65
CA SER A 536 -5.67 22.61 -15.72
C SER A 536 -5.10 24.05 -15.75
N GLU A 537 -3.78 24.19 -15.88
CA GLU A 537 -3.09 25.48 -15.97
C GLU A 537 -3.40 26.20 -17.29
N THR A 538 -3.36 25.49 -18.43
CA THR A 538 -3.66 26.05 -19.76
C THR A 538 -5.12 26.49 -19.88
N LEU A 539 -6.06 25.71 -19.33
CA LEU A 539 -7.47 26.11 -19.29
C LEU A 539 -7.71 27.33 -18.40
N THR A 540 -6.95 27.45 -17.30
CA THR A 540 -7.00 28.64 -16.44
C THR A 540 -6.49 29.88 -17.18
N ARG A 541 -5.46 29.73 -18.03
CA ARG A 541 -4.96 30.78 -18.94
C ARG A 541 -5.88 31.09 -20.12
N GLY A 542 -6.86 30.22 -20.41
CA GLY A 542 -7.83 30.38 -21.50
C GLY A 542 -7.41 29.79 -22.84
N ASN A 543 -6.33 29.00 -22.89
CA ASN A 543 -5.86 28.37 -24.13
C ASN A 543 -6.41 26.93 -24.24
N GLN A 544 -7.57 26.79 -24.88
CA GLN A 544 -8.26 25.50 -25.06
C GLN A 544 -7.55 24.55 -26.04
N GLU A 545 -6.89 25.08 -27.07
CA GLU A 545 -6.19 24.27 -28.08
C GLU A 545 -4.98 23.57 -27.45
N LEU A 546 -4.15 24.32 -26.73
CA LEU A 546 -3.01 23.75 -26.02
C LEU A 546 -3.44 22.79 -24.89
N ALA A 547 -4.53 23.09 -24.19
CA ALA A 547 -5.11 22.18 -23.20
C ALA A 547 -5.53 20.83 -23.82
N SER A 548 -6.07 20.85 -25.03
CA SER A 548 -6.48 19.62 -25.74
C SER A 548 -5.28 18.76 -26.13
N LEU A 549 -4.14 19.36 -26.48
CA LEU A 549 -2.90 18.65 -26.74
C LEU A 549 -2.35 17.99 -25.47
N TRP A 550 -2.27 18.74 -24.36
CA TRP A 550 -1.85 18.21 -23.06
C TRP A 550 -2.75 17.07 -22.57
N LYS A 551 -4.05 17.17 -22.81
CA LYS A 551 -5.02 16.12 -22.47
C LYS A 551 -4.75 14.83 -23.25
N LYS A 552 -4.52 14.95 -24.56
CA LYS A 552 -4.17 13.82 -25.42
C LYS A 552 -2.87 13.15 -24.97
N ALA A 553 -1.85 13.95 -24.62
CA ALA A 553 -0.60 13.43 -24.07
C ALA A 553 -0.83 12.66 -22.76
N ALA A 554 -1.56 13.25 -21.81
CA ALA A 554 -1.86 12.66 -20.52
C ALA A 554 -2.64 11.32 -20.63
N GLU A 555 -3.61 11.26 -21.56
CA GLU A 555 -4.38 10.03 -21.82
C GLU A 555 -3.51 8.91 -22.39
N LYS A 556 -2.59 9.23 -23.30
CA LYS A 556 -1.65 8.25 -23.87
C LYS A 556 -0.59 7.80 -22.88
N GLU A 557 -0.10 8.70 -22.03
CA GLU A 557 0.82 8.35 -20.94
C GLU A 557 0.15 7.41 -19.95
N GLY A 558 -1.12 7.66 -19.59
CA GLY A 558 -1.93 6.76 -18.78
C GLY A 558 -2.16 5.39 -19.42
N ALA A 559 -2.41 5.35 -20.74
CA ALA A 559 -2.54 4.08 -21.47
C ALA A 559 -1.22 3.29 -21.48
N SER A 560 -0.09 3.96 -21.72
CA SER A 560 1.25 3.35 -21.67
C SER A 560 1.59 2.81 -20.27
N ALA A 561 1.16 3.50 -19.20
CA ALA A 561 1.32 3.00 -17.84
C ALA A 561 0.53 1.70 -17.60
N GLU A 562 -0.68 1.57 -18.13
CA GLU A 562 -1.48 0.35 -17.98
C GLU A 562 -0.88 -0.83 -18.75
N GLU A 563 -0.27 -0.59 -19.92
CA GLU A 563 0.49 -1.61 -20.64
C GLU A 563 1.73 -2.06 -19.85
N CYS A 564 2.49 -1.14 -19.26
CA CYS A 564 3.62 -1.46 -18.37
C CYS A 564 3.17 -2.28 -17.16
N LYS A 565 1.97 -2.01 -16.64
CA LYS A 565 1.40 -2.74 -15.51
C LYS A 565 1.03 -4.17 -15.89
N GLN A 566 0.56 -4.42 -17.12
CA GLN A 566 0.33 -5.78 -17.61
C GLN A 566 1.63 -6.59 -17.71
N ILE A 567 2.75 -5.93 -18.03
CA ILE A 567 4.09 -6.55 -18.02
C ILE A 567 4.49 -6.91 -16.59
N ALA A 568 4.36 -5.97 -15.66
CA ALA A 568 4.66 -6.22 -14.24
C ALA A 568 3.82 -7.39 -13.70
N SER A 569 2.51 -7.43 -14.02
CA SER A 569 1.66 -8.56 -13.68
C SER A 569 2.09 -9.87 -14.34
N ALA A 570 2.55 -9.85 -15.60
CA ALA A 570 3.04 -11.05 -16.26
C ALA A 570 4.34 -11.58 -15.63
N PHE A 571 5.24 -10.70 -15.17
CA PHE A 571 6.40 -11.10 -14.37
C PHE A 571 6.00 -11.64 -13.00
N ALA A 572 5.03 -11.02 -12.32
CA ALA A 572 4.48 -11.53 -11.05
C ALA A 572 3.76 -12.89 -11.22
N GLU A 573 3.23 -13.18 -12.41
CA GLU A 573 2.66 -14.47 -12.80
C GLU A 573 3.74 -15.48 -13.29
N GLU A 574 5.03 -15.11 -13.29
CA GLU A 574 6.16 -15.87 -13.86
C GLU A 574 5.99 -16.27 -15.35
N ASP A 575 5.14 -15.56 -16.11
CA ASP A 575 4.95 -15.79 -17.54
C ASP A 575 5.93 -14.95 -18.36
N GLU A 576 7.21 -15.35 -18.35
CA GLU A 576 8.30 -14.63 -19.03
C GLU A 576 8.03 -14.43 -20.53
N ILE A 577 7.42 -15.41 -21.21
CA ILE A 577 7.13 -15.33 -22.65
C ILE A 577 6.08 -14.25 -22.92
N LYS A 578 5.01 -14.20 -22.12
CA LYS A 578 4.00 -13.15 -22.20
C LYS A 578 4.59 -11.80 -21.82
N ALA A 579 5.41 -11.74 -20.78
CA ALA A 579 6.08 -10.52 -20.32
C ALA A 579 6.99 -9.96 -21.41
N GLU A 580 7.85 -10.76 -22.04
CA GLU A 580 8.75 -10.35 -23.12
C GLU A 580 7.96 -9.88 -24.36
N ARG A 581 6.89 -10.59 -24.74
CA ARG A 581 6.03 -10.17 -25.85
C ARG A 581 5.35 -8.83 -25.56
N LEU A 582 4.84 -8.64 -24.34
CA LEU A 582 4.22 -7.39 -23.92
C LEU A 582 5.25 -6.26 -23.83
N ASP A 583 6.47 -6.54 -23.38
CA ASP A 583 7.58 -5.59 -23.25
C ASP A 583 7.83 -4.87 -24.57
N LYS A 584 8.03 -5.64 -25.65
CA LYS A 584 8.26 -5.10 -27.00
C LYS A 584 7.11 -4.24 -27.51
N THR A 585 5.86 -4.61 -27.24
CA THR A 585 4.69 -3.80 -27.63
C THR A 585 4.55 -2.53 -26.79
N SER A 586 4.89 -2.58 -25.50
CA SER A 586 4.77 -1.44 -24.59
C SER A 586 5.72 -0.30 -24.95
N TRP A 587 6.90 -0.61 -25.52
CA TRP A 587 7.85 0.38 -26.00
C TRP A 587 7.25 1.26 -27.12
N ILE A 588 6.38 0.70 -27.97
CA ILE A 588 5.67 1.47 -28.99
C ILE A 588 4.78 2.53 -28.32
N ALA A 589 3.95 2.13 -27.36
CA ALA A 589 3.10 3.06 -26.62
C ALA A 589 3.92 4.07 -25.81
N PHE A 590 5.04 3.63 -25.22
CA PHE A 590 5.96 4.45 -24.44
C PHE A 590 6.51 5.62 -25.27
N HIS A 591 7.05 5.34 -26.47
CA HIS A 591 7.62 6.37 -27.32
C HIS A 591 6.55 7.25 -27.97
N LEU A 592 5.40 6.68 -28.38
CA LEU A 592 4.29 7.48 -28.90
C LEU A 592 3.72 8.44 -27.86
N SER A 593 3.61 8.03 -26.59
CA SER A 593 3.17 8.93 -25.53
C SER A 593 4.17 10.06 -25.30
N ASN A 594 5.48 9.76 -25.28
CA ASN A 594 6.52 10.79 -25.17
C ASN A 594 6.44 11.79 -26.32
N ALA A 595 6.23 11.31 -27.56
CA ALA A 595 6.12 12.18 -28.72
C ALA A 595 4.93 13.16 -28.59
N ASP A 596 3.77 12.70 -28.12
CA ASP A 596 2.62 13.60 -27.91
C ASP A 596 2.88 14.59 -26.76
N GLY A 597 3.53 14.17 -25.67
CA GLY A 597 3.95 15.08 -24.59
C GLY A 597 4.93 16.16 -25.07
N TRP A 598 5.94 15.78 -25.85
CA TRP A 598 6.91 16.72 -26.41
C TRP A 598 6.32 17.64 -27.47
N LEU A 599 5.31 17.20 -28.25
CA LEU A 599 4.55 18.11 -29.12
C LEU A 599 3.78 19.15 -28.30
N ALA A 600 3.19 18.78 -27.16
CA ALA A 600 2.51 19.73 -26.28
C ALA A 600 3.51 20.74 -25.67
N GLU A 601 4.70 20.30 -25.26
CA GLU A 601 5.79 21.19 -24.80
C GLU A 601 6.27 22.14 -25.91
N SER A 602 6.39 21.66 -27.15
CA SER A 602 6.72 22.50 -28.31
C SER A 602 5.71 23.64 -28.48
N GLU A 603 4.42 23.35 -28.44
CA GLU A 603 3.37 24.37 -28.59
C GLU A 603 3.33 25.32 -27.38
N GLU A 604 3.59 24.84 -26.16
CA GLU A 604 3.72 25.71 -24.98
C GLU A 604 4.94 26.65 -25.10
N ALA A 605 6.06 26.17 -25.65
CA ALA A 605 7.23 27.00 -25.91
C ALA A 605 6.97 28.07 -26.99
N LEU A 606 6.21 27.75 -28.04
CA LEU A 606 5.76 28.73 -29.05
C LEU A 606 4.84 29.79 -28.43
N GLU A 607 3.89 29.39 -27.57
CA GLU A 607 3.01 30.31 -26.85
C GLU A 607 3.83 31.31 -26.00
N LYS A 608 4.95 30.88 -25.43
CA LYS A 608 5.89 31.73 -24.66
C LYS A 608 6.86 32.54 -25.53
N GLY A 609 6.84 32.37 -26.85
CA GLY A 609 7.73 33.07 -27.78
C GLY A 609 9.14 32.45 -27.92
N ASN A 610 9.36 31.24 -27.42
CA ASN A 610 10.66 30.56 -27.43
C ASN A 610 10.77 29.61 -28.63
N GLN A 611 10.94 30.18 -29.83
CA GLN A 611 10.93 29.41 -31.09
C GLN A 611 12.01 28.32 -31.16
N ASP A 612 13.23 28.60 -30.67
CA ASP A 612 14.34 27.63 -30.70
C ASP A 612 14.05 26.43 -29.78
N ILE A 613 13.48 26.68 -28.59
CA ILE A 613 13.10 25.62 -27.64
C ILE A 613 12.00 24.73 -28.23
N ALA A 614 11.00 25.35 -28.87
CA ALA A 614 9.92 24.63 -29.53
C ALA A 614 10.43 23.67 -30.63
N GLU A 615 11.40 24.13 -31.42
CA GLU A 615 11.96 23.32 -32.50
C GLU A 615 12.69 22.07 -31.98
N PHE A 616 13.43 22.17 -30.86
CA PHE A 616 14.05 21.00 -30.23
C PHE A 616 13.03 20.00 -29.68
N TRP A 617 11.95 20.48 -29.04
CA TRP A 617 10.84 19.60 -28.62
C TRP A 617 10.19 18.88 -29.80
N ARG A 618 10.00 19.57 -30.92
CA ARG A 618 9.46 18.98 -32.15
C ARG A 618 10.39 17.91 -32.73
N GLN A 619 11.70 18.16 -32.75
CA GLN A 619 12.69 17.17 -33.20
C GLN A 619 12.72 15.94 -32.28
N ALA A 620 12.64 16.13 -30.96
CA ALA A 620 12.51 15.03 -30.00
C ALA A 620 11.28 14.18 -30.30
N ALA A 621 10.11 14.82 -30.50
CA ALA A 621 8.88 14.13 -30.85
C ALA A 621 8.98 13.31 -32.14
N MET A 622 9.61 13.86 -33.18
CA MET A 622 9.86 13.15 -34.43
C MET A 622 10.72 11.90 -34.21
N LYS A 623 11.80 12.00 -33.42
CA LYS A 623 12.69 10.87 -33.16
C LYS A 623 12.03 9.78 -32.32
N ALA A 624 11.17 10.13 -31.36
CA ALA A 624 10.35 9.13 -30.66
C ALA A 624 9.34 8.44 -31.58
N GLN A 625 8.74 9.15 -32.54
CA GLN A 625 7.86 8.52 -33.54
C GLN A 625 8.62 7.55 -34.45
N GLU A 626 9.82 7.93 -34.91
CA GLU A 626 10.70 7.04 -35.68
C GLU A 626 11.05 5.78 -34.86
N ALA A 627 11.41 5.92 -33.59
CA ALA A 627 11.70 4.79 -32.70
C ALA A 627 10.50 3.86 -32.54
N ALA A 628 9.28 4.41 -32.37
CA ALA A 628 8.07 3.61 -32.28
C ALA A 628 7.78 2.77 -33.54
N GLU A 629 8.05 3.31 -34.74
CA GLU A 629 7.89 2.55 -35.98
C GLU A 629 8.94 1.44 -36.11
N HIS A 630 10.18 1.67 -35.64
CA HIS A 630 11.20 0.63 -35.61
C HIS A 630 10.88 -0.49 -34.59
N TRP A 631 10.34 -0.16 -33.42
CA TRP A 631 9.81 -1.18 -32.49
C TRP A 631 8.69 -2.01 -33.11
N LYS A 632 7.81 -1.38 -33.89
CA LYS A 632 6.76 -2.10 -34.61
C LYS A 632 7.33 -3.05 -35.68
N GLN A 633 8.40 -2.65 -36.37
CA GLN A 633 9.13 -3.53 -37.30
C GLN A 633 9.80 -4.70 -36.57
N ALA A 634 10.39 -4.46 -35.39
CA ALA A 634 10.96 -5.51 -34.55
C ALA A 634 9.91 -6.56 -34.13
N VAL A 635 8.75 -6.11 -33.62
CA VAL A 635 7.62 -6.99 -33.25
C VAL A 635 7.14 -7.82 -34.46
N GLN A 636 7.08 -7.23 -35.65
CA GLN A 636 6.71 -7.93 -36.88
C GLN A 636 7.75 -8.98 -37.29
N ALA A 637 9.05 -8.69 -37.15
CA ALA A 637 10.13 -9.62 -37.45
C ALA A 637 10.14 -10.80 -36.48
N HIS A 638 10.04 -10.55 -35.17
CA HIS A 638 9.97 -11.59 -34.14
C HIS A 638 8.74 -12.49 -34.32
N SER A 639 7.56 -11.93 -34.60
CA SER A 639 6.34 -12.72 -34.86
C SER A 639 6.41 -13.55 -36.14
N SER A 640 7.29 -13.18 -37.08
CA SER A 640 7.58 -13.96 -38.29
C SER A 640 8.71 -14.99 -38.09
N GLY A 641 9.29 -15.09 -36.88
CA GLY A 641 10.40 -15.99 -36.54
C GLY A 641 11.79 -15.51 -36.99
N ASN A 642 11.92 -14.25 -37.42
CA ASN A 642 13.20 -13.66 -37.84
C ASN A 642 13.83 -12.88 -36.68
N THR A 643 14.55 -13.59 -35.81
CA THR A 643 15.12 -13.02 -34.57
C THR A 643 16.21 -12.00 -34.84
N GLU A 644 17.09 -12.24 -35.84
CA GLU A 644 18.18 -11.33 -36.20
C GLU A 644 17.66 -9.98 -36.69
N ASP A 645 16.69 -9.97 -37.63
CA ASP A 645 16.09 -8.70 -38.06
C ASP A 645 15.25 -8.07 -36.94
N GLY A 646 14.69 -8.87 -36.03
CA GLY A 646 14.02 -8.39 -34.83
C GLY A 646 14.97 -7.56 -33.95
N GLU A 647 16.04 -8.18 -33.46
CA GLU A 647 17.07 -7.54 -32.63
C GLU A 647 17.69 -6.33 -33.34
N HIS A 648 17.89 -6.41 -34.65
CA HIS A 648 18.38 -5.32 -35.47
C HIS A 648 17.49 -4.06 -35.38
N TRP A 649 16.17 -4.22 -35.54
CA TRP A 649 15.22 -3.11 -35.44
C TRP A 649 15.09 -2.61 -34.00
N GLU A 650 15.22 -3.48 -33.00
CA GLU A 650 15.23 -3.08 -31.58
C GLU A 650 16.42 -2.18 -31.26
N ASN A 651 17.62 -2.48 -31.77
CA ASN A 651 18.81 -1.66 -31.57
C ASN A 651 18.65 -0.27 -32.18
N ILE A 652 18.13 -0.16 -33.41
CA ILE A 652 17.83 1.14 -34.04
C ILE A 652 16.80 1.91 -33.20
N ALA A 653 15.75 1.23 -32.73
CA ALA A 653 14.71 1.87 -31.93
C ALA A 653 15.24 2.37 -30.58
N ARG A 654 16.09 1.59 -29.89
CA ARG A 654 16.77 1.96 -28.64
C ARG A 654 17.65 3.19 -28.82
N VAL A 655 18.44 3.25 -29.88
CA VAL A 655 19.34 4.39 -30.17
C VAL A 655 18.56 5.67 -30.49
N LEU A 656 17.45 5.57 -31.23
CA LEU A 656 16.63 6.74 -31.57
C LEU A 656 15.77 7.21 -30.39
N GLY A 657 15.11 6.29 -29.68
CA GLY A 657 14.11 6.59 -28.66
C GLY A 657 14.63 6.61 -27.23
N GLY A 658 15.77 5.98 -26.96
CA GLY A 658 16.37 5.76 -25.64
C GLY A 658 15.85 4.49 -24.94
N HIS A 659 16.68 3.87 -24.10
CA HIS A 659 16.28 2.80 -23.18
C HIS A 659 16.20 3.33 -21.74
N TYR A 660 15.43 2.65 -20.88
CA TYR A 660 15.28 3.05 -19.47
C TYR A 660 16.59 2.91 -18.67
N GLU A 661 17.53 2.07 -19.11
CA GLU A 661 18.82 1.77 -18.44
C GLU A 661 19.90 2.85 -18.62
N GLY A 662 19.52 4.12 -18.75
CA GLY A 662 20.46 5.23 -18.60
C GLY A 662 21.30 5.59 -19.83
N ILE A 663 21.04 5.00 -21.00
CA ILE A 663 21.62 5.45 -22.27
C ILE A 663 20.55 6.28 -23.00
N GLY A 664 20.78 7.60 -23.05
CA GLY A 664 19.83 8.54 -23.64
C GLY A 664 19.87 8.50 -25.16
N GLY A 665 18.88 7.87 -25.76
CA GLY A 665 18.73 7.90 -27.21
C GLY A 665 18.46 9.32 -27.72
N SER A 666 18.63 9.52 -29.03
CA SER A 666 18.58 10.84 -29.70
C SER A 666 17.37 11.69 -29.29
N ALA A 667 16.19 11.08 -29.21
CA ALA A 667 14.95 11.77 -28.84
C ALA A 667 14.98 12.31 -27.40
N VAL A 668 15.52 11.53 -26.45
CA VAL A 668 15.69 11.95 -25.05
C VAL A 668 16.73 13.06 -24.95
N CYS A 669 17.86 12.94 -25.66
CA CYS A 669 18.87 14.00 -25.71
C CYS A 669 18.30 15.32 -26.22
N LEU A 670 17.56 15.31 -27.34
CA LEU A 670 16.90 16.51 -27.88
C LEU A 670 15.87 17.11 -26.91
N SER A 671 15.12 16.26 -26.20
CA SER A 671 14.20 16.70 -25.16
C SER A 671 14.92 17.43 -24.02
N LYS A 672 16.10 16.93 -23.63
CA LYS A 672 16.97 17.53 -22.62
C LYS A 672 17.60 18.84 -23.09
N VAL A 673 17.95 18.98 -24.38
CA VAL A 673 18.35 20.27 -24.96
C VAL A 673 17.27 21.32 -24.70
N ALA A 674 16.01 21.01 -25.03
CA ALA A 674 14.89 21.92 -24.86
C ALA A 674 14.60 22.26 -23.39
N GLU A 675 14.67 21.26 -22.50
CA GLU A 675 14.56 21.44 -21.04
C GLU A 675 15.66 22.38 -20.51
N TYR A 676 16.92 22.13 -20.89
CA TYR A 676 18.05 22.92 -20.42
C TYR A 676 17.99 24.36 -20.93
N LEU A 677 17.60 24.60 -22.18
CA LEU A 677 17.38 25.96 -22.68
C LEU A 677 16.22 26.67 -21.95
N THR A 678 15.19 25.93 -21.55
CA THR A 678 14.09 26.47 -20.72
C THR A 678 14.62 26.89 -19.35
N ASN A 679 15.40 26.03 -18.69
CA ASN A 679 16.01 26.32 -17.40
C ASN A 679 17.02 27.47 -17.48
N ALA A 680 17.78 27.56 -18.58
CA ALA A 680 18.68 28.69 -18.85
C ALA A 680 17.91 30.02 -18.93
N THR A 681 16.78 30.02 -19.64
CA THR A 681 15.90 31.19 -19.76
C THR A 681 15.35 31.60 -18.41
N GLU A 682 14.89 30.65 -17.60
CA GLU A 682 14.38 30.93 -16.25
C GLU A 682 15.48 31.46 -15.31
N ALA A 683 16.66 30.85 -15.33
CA ALA A 683 17.80 31.29 -14.54
C ALA A 683 18.23 32.72 -14.93
N SER A 684 18.28 33.03 -16.22
CA SER A 684 18.55 34.37 -16.75
C SER A 684 17.52 35.39 -16.27
N ASN A 685 16.23 35.05 -16.34
CA ASN A 685 15.13 35.89 -15.84
C ASN A 685 15.20 36.15 -14.33
N LYS A 686 15.77 35.21 -13.56
CA LYS A 686 16.04 35.35 -12.12
C LYS A 686 17.37 36.06 -11.82
N GLY A 687 18.11 36.55 -12.83
CA GLY A 687 19.41 37.21 -12.68
C GLY A 687 20.57 36.26 -12.35
N LYS A 688 20.39 34.94 -12.49
CA LYS A 688 21.39 33.90 -12.20
C LYS A 688 22.22 33.57 -13.44
N GLN A 689 22.99 34.53 -13.94
CA GLN A 689 23.66 34.42 -15.24
C GLN A 689 24.63 33.22 -15.34
N GLN A 690 25.39 32.90 -14.29
CA GLN A 690 26.29 31.73 -14.28
C GLN A 690 25.53 30.41 -14.46
N ILE A 691 24.40 30.24 -13.78
CA ILE A 691 23.56 29.05 -13.91
C ILE A 691 22.97 28.97 -15.32
N ALA A 692 22.53 30.11 -15.88
CA ALA A 692 22.04 30.16 -17.25
C ALA A 692 23.11 29.72 -18.27
N THR A 693 24.36 30.16 -18.11
CA THR A 693 25.48 29.74 -18.97
C THR A 693 25.73 28.23 -18.89
N LEU A 694 25.72 27.64 -17.69
CA LEU A 694 25.92 26.19 -17.52
C LEU A 694 24.82 25.36 -18.20
N TRP A 695 23.57 25.79 -18.08
CA TRP A 695 22.46 25.15 -18.79
C TRP A 695 22.61 25.21 -20.31
N ILE A 696 23.04 26.36 -20.86
CA ILE A 696 23.31 26.50 -22.30
C ILE A 696 24.41 25.54 -22.74
N THR A 697 25.52 25.46 -22.00
CA THR A 697 26.61 24.52 -22.31
C THR A 697 26.11 23.06 -22.25
N GLY A 698 25.27 22.72 -21.29
CA GLY A 698 24.65 21.38 -21.23
C GLY A 698 23.77 21.09 -22.43
N ALA A 699 23.01 22.09 -22.90
CA ALA A 699 22.15 21.95 -24.05
C ALA A 699 22.96 21.73 -25.35
N GLU A 700 24.07 22.44 -25.52
CA GLU A 700 24.98 22.22 -26.65
C GLU A 700 25.53 20.79 -26.69
N GLN A 701 25.77 20.21 -25.52
CA GLN A 701 26.44 18.92 -25.40
C GLN A 701 25.46 17.76 -25.54
N MET A 702 24.23 17.91 -25.03
CA MET A 702 23.11 17.01 -25.36
C MET A 702 22.78 17.05 -26.86
N LYS A 703 22.91 18.22 -27.50
CA LYS A 703 22.72 18.32 -28.95
C LYS A 703 23.77 17.48 -29.69
N ILE A 704 25.05 17.60 -29.33
CA ILE A 704 26.14 16.80 -29.91
C ILE A 704 25.89 15.30 -29.69
N SER A 705 25.50 14.89 -28.47
CA SER A 705 25.11 13.50 -28.17
C SER A 705 24.02 12.99 -29.11
N SER A 706 22.95 13.77 -29.30
CA SER A 706 21.84 13.38 -30.18
C SER A 706 22.25 13.24 -31.65
N GLU A 707 23.19 14.04 -32.13
CA GLU A 707 23.75 13.94 -33.49
C GLU A 707 24.57 12.66 -33.68
N TYR A 708 25.30 12.20 -32.65
CA TYR A 708 26.03 10.93 -32.69
C TYR A 708 25.07 9.73 -32.65
N GLU A 709 24.05 9.75 -31.79
CA GLU A 709 23.02 8.71 -31.75
C GLU A 709 22.33 8.54 -33.11
N ILE A 710 22.07 9.63 -33.83
CA ILE A 710 21.53 9.57 -35.19
C ILE A 710 22.49 8.86 -36.15
N LYS A 711 23.81 9.12 -36.05
CA LYS A 711 24.81 8.43 -36.88
C LYS A 711 24.88 6.94 -36.56
N ILE A 712 24.75 6.55 -35.30
CA ILE A 712 24.70 5.15 -34.86
C ILE A 712 23.49 4.46 -35.47
N ALA A 713 22.30 5.06 -35.36
CA ALA A 713 21.09 4.51 -35.96
C ALA A 713 21.21 4.36 -37.49
N GLN A 714 21.90 5.31 -38.16
CA GLN A 714 22.19 5.23 -39.59
C GLN A 714 23.19 4.11 -39.92
N ALA A 715 24.22 3.89 -39.09
CA ALA A 715 25.19 2.82 -39.25
C ALA A 715 24.53 1.44 -39.12
N TYR A 716 23.70 1.25 -38.08
CA TYR A 716 22.87 0.04 -37.95
C TYR A 716 22.04 -0.18 -39.21
N LYS A 717 21.29 0.83 -39.67
CA LYS A 717 20.44 0.71 -40.87
C LYS A 717 21.18 0.24 -42.14
N LEU A 718 22.48 0.48 -42.25
CA LEU A 718 23.32 0.05 -43.37
C LEU A 718 23.88 -1.37 -43.25
N LYS A 719 23.61 -2.10 -42.15
CA LYS A 719 24.18 -3.42 -41.82
C LYS A 719 25.71 -3.46 -41.99
N SER A 720 26.38 -2.42 -41.49
CA SER A 720 27.85 -2.35 -41.45
C SER A 720 28.42 -3.56 -40.71
N GLU A 721 29.31 -4.34 -41.33
CA GLU A 721 29.96 -5.53 -40.73
C GLU A 721 31.08 -5.19 -39.72
N GLU A 722 31.36 -3.90 -39.46
CA GLU A 722 32.42 -3.49 -38.53
C GLU A 722 31.91 -3.49 -37.06
N ASN A 723 32.71 -4.09 -36.15
CA ASN A 723 32.58 -4.16 -34.68
C ASN A 723 32.59 -2.77 -33.97
N ASP A 724 32.02 -1.74 -34.58
CA ASP A 724 32.06 -0.35 -34.14
C ASP A 724 30.93 -0.01 -33.14
N ASP A 725 29.98 -0.94 -32.89
CA ASP A 725 28.83 -0.74 -32.01
C ASP A 725 29.24 -0.40 -30.57
N ASP A 726 30.15 -1.18 -29.99
CA ASP A 726 30.69 -0.94 -28.63
C ASP A 726 31.42 0.42 -28.54
N ARG A 727 32.08 0.83 -29.63
CA ARG A 727 32.83 2.08 -29.67
C ARG A 727 31.87 3.27 -29.63
N TRP A 728 30.84 3.26 -30.46
CA TRP A 728 29.88 4.35 -30.53
C TRP A 728 29.01 4.43 -29.28
N ASP A 729 28.58 3.29 -28.74
CA ASP A 729 27.84 3.20 -27.49
C ASP A 729 28.66 3.80 -26.33
N ASN A 730 29.95 3.47 -26.26
CA ASN A 730 30.85 4.10 -25.29
C ASN A 730 30.95 5.62 -25.47
N ILE A 731 31.10 6.13 -26.69
CA ILE A 731 31.18 7.57 -26.96
C ILE A 731 29.90 8.29 -26.50
N VAL A 732 28.73 7.75 -26.83
CA VAL A 732 27.43 8.28 -26.40
C VAL A 732 27.31 8.31 -24.88
N LYS A 733 27.68 7.21 -24.21
CA LYS A 733 27.69 7.14 -22.74
C LYS A 733 28.50 8.29 -22.13
N PHE A 734 29.68 8.61 -22.65
CA PHE A 734 30.47 9.73 -22.13
C PHE A 734 29.81 11.10 -22.35
N PHE A 735 29.18 11.35 -23.49
CA PHE A 735 28.44 12.61 -23.71
C PHE A 735 27.19 12.72 -22.82
N TRP A 736 26.53 11.59 -22.55
CA TRP A 736 25.43 11.53 -21.60
C TRP A 736 25.92 11.86 -20.18
N HIS A 737 26.96 11.17 -19.72
CA HIS A 737 27.58 11.41 -18.41
C HIS A 737 28.06 12.85 -18.26
N TYR A 738 28.71 13.41 -19.29
CA TYR A 738 29.08 14.81 -19.38
C TYR A 738 27.89 15.75 -19.08
N SER A 739 26.75 15.52 -19.72
CA SER A 739 25.58 16.36 -19.55
C SER A 739 24.92 16.20 -18.19
N THR A 740 24.82 14.96 -17.68
CA THR A 740 24.32 14.72 -16.31
C THR A 740 25.22 15.35 -15.25
N CYS A 741 26.52 15.43 -15.53
CA CYS A 741 27.47 16.12 -14.67
C CYS A 741 27.24 17.63 -14.67
N LEU A 742 26.93 18.25 -15.81
CA LEU A 742 26.53 19.66 -15.87
C LEU A 742 25.23 19.95 -15.09
N GLU A 743 24.22 19.08 -15.22
CA GLU A 743 23.00 19.18 -14.41
C GLU A 743 23.33 19.10 -12.91
N SER A 744 24.24 18.20 -12.52
CA SER A 744 24.71 18.05 -11.14
C SER A 744 25.49 19.28 -10.65
N THR A 745 26.30 19.90 -11.51
CA THR A 745 26.96 21.20 -11.23
C THR A 745 25.92 22.27 -10.91
N VAL A 746 24.89 22.41 -11.74
CA VAL A 746 23.85 23.43 -11.54
C VAL A 746 23.08 23.17 -10.24
N LYS A 747 22.61 21.94 -10.01
CA LYS A 747 21.91 21.57 -8.77
C LYS A 747 22.74 21.91 -7.53
N SER A 748 24.02 21.58 -7.57
CA SER A 748 24.97 21.92 -6.50
C SER A 748 25.09 23.43 -6.30
N LEU A 749 25.16 24.24 -7.35
CA LEU A 749 25.16 25.72 -7.22
C LEU A 749 23.85 26.27 -6.65
N GLU A 750 22.71 25.69 -7.03
CA GLU A 750 21.42 26.08 -6.48
C GLU A 750 21.31 25.74 -4.99
N GLN A 751 21.77 24.55 -4.59
CA GLN A 751 21.86 24.15 -3.18
C GLN A 751 22.83 25.02 -2.40
N ALA A 752 23.97 25.41 -2.99
CA ALA A 752 24.90 26.36 -2.39
C ALA A 752 24.24 27.73 -2.15
N THR A 753 23.47 28.21 -3.13
CA THR A 753 22.73 29.47 -3.04
C THR A 753 21.64 29.41 -1.96
N ALA A 754 20.89 28.30 -1.90
CA ALA A 754 19.85 28.08 -0.90
C ALA A 754 20.44 27.98 0.52
N ALA A 755 21.55 27.24 0.69
CA ALA A 755 22.26 27.14 1.96
C ALA A 755 22.81 28.51 2.41
N THR A 756 23.30 29.34 1.46
CA THR A 756 23.72 30.72 1.74
C THR A 756 22.55 31.58 2.22
N ALA A 757 21.38 31.47 1.56
CA ALA A 757 20.17 32.18 1.96
C ALA A 757 19.65 31.76 3.35
N ASN A 758 19.89 30.51 3.74
CA ASN A 758 19.57 29.97 5.07
C ASN A 758 20.70 30.21 6.11
N GLU A 759 21.71 31.03 5.78
CA GLU A 759 22.88 31.33 6.62
C GLU A 759 23.71 30.10 7.03
N ASN A 760 23.53 28.95 6.37
CA ASN A 760 24.31 27.73 6.59
C ASN A 760 25.58 27.75 5.73
N LYS A 761 26.53 28.60 6.12
CA LYS A 761 27.78 28.83 5.39
C LYS A 761 28.59 27.54 5.11
N PRO A 762 28.79 26.60 6.08
CA PRO A 762 29.56 25.39 5.81
C PRO A 762 28.91 24.49 4.74
N LEU A 763 27.56 24.43 4.70
CA LEU A 763 26.84 23.66 3.70
C LEU A 763 26.94 24.32 2.32
N ALA A 764 26.84 25.65 2.26
CA ALA A 764 27.04 26.40 1.03
C ALA A 764 28.45 26.20 0.44
N GLU A 765 29.48 26.16 1.28
CA GLU A 765 30.87 25.91 0.88
C GLU A 765 31.04 24.48 0.31
N LEU A 766 30.41 23.47 0.90
CA LEU A 766 30.44 22.09 0.41
C LEU A 766 29.78 21.95 -0.97
N TRP A 767 28.56 22.46 -1.12
CA TRP A 767 27.86 22.44 -2.40
C TRP A 767 28.63 23.22 -3.49
N SER A 768 29.30 24.31 -3.12
CA SER A 768 30.16 25.06 -4.05
C SER A 768 31.39 24.26 -4.49
N LYS A 769 32.05 23.54 -3.58
CA LYS A 769 33.18 22.66 -3.91
C LYS A 769 32.74 21.53 -4.85
N MET A 770 31.58 20.93 -4.58
CA MET A 770 31.06 19.87 -5.43
C MET A 770 30.66 20.38 -6.83
N ALA A 771 30.06 21.57 -6.92
CA ALA A 771 29.84 22.21 -8.20
C ALA A 771 31.14 22.40 -8.98
N ALA A 772 32.22 22.83 -8.32
CA ALA A 772 33.53 22.95 -8.96
C ALA A 772 34.07 21.60 -9.45
N GLN A 773 33.92 20.52 -8.67
CA GLN A 773 34.37 19.18 -9.09
C GLN A 773 33.55 18.60 -10.24
N HIS A 774 32.23 18.80 -10.24
CA HIS A 774 31.42 18.43 -11.39
C HIS A 774 31.82 19.24 -12.64
N GLN A 775 32.17 20.52 -12.49
CA GLN A 775 32.70 21.30 -13.60
C GLN A 775 34.04 20.77 -14.13
N GLU A 776 34.94 20.31 -13.27
CA GLU A 776 36.18 19.62 -13.68
C GLU A 776 35.89 18.30 -14.40
N LEU A 777 34.94 17.52 -13.87
CA LEU A 777 34.54 16.22 -14.42
C LEU A 777 33.95 16.35 -15.83
N VAL A 778 33.19 17.43 -16.08
CA VAL A 778 32.68 17.82 -17.40
C VAL A 778 33.85 17.97 -18.39
N GLU A 779 34.91 18.70 -18.04
CA GLU A 779 36.08 18.82 -18.93
C GLU A 779 36.76 17.47 -19.22
N TYR A 780 36.80 16.56 -18.25
CA TYR A 780 37.43 15.24 -18.40
C TYR A 780 36.61 14.28 -19.23
N TYR A 781 35.28 14.27 -19.08
CA TYR A 781 34.41 13.50 -19.97
C TYR A 781 34.52 13.97 -21.41
N GLN A 782 34.59 15.28 -21.64
CA GLN A 782 34.80 15.82 -22.98
C GLN A 782 36.11 15.34 -23.58
N LYS A 783 37.23 15.43 -22.84
CA LYS A 783 38.53 14.95 -23.31
C LYS A 783 38.55 13.44 -23.55
N THR A 784 37.83 12.67 -22.72
CA THR A 784 37.65 11.22 -22.92
C THR A 784 36.92 10.94 -24.23
N ALA A 785 35.81 11.65 -24.49
CA ALA A 785 35.03 11.52 -25.71
C ALA A 785 35.85 11.93 -26.95
N GLU A 786 36.58 13.04 -26.90
CA GLU A 786 37.49 13.48 -27.97
C GLU A 786 38.62 12.47 -28.26
N ALA A 787 39.18 11.85 -27.21
CA ALA A 787 40.18 10.80 -27.35
C ALA A 787 39.61 9.53 -27.99
N LYS A 788 38.40 9.10 -27.60
CA LYS A 788 37.71 7.94 -28.23
C LYS A 788 37.30 8.24 -29.68
N LEU A 789 36.87 9.47 -29.98
CA LEU A 789 36.58 9.92 -31.34
C LEU A 789 37.81 9.91 -32.25
N SER A 790 38.99 10.23 -31.70
CA SER A 790 40.26 10.19 -32.43
C SER A 790 40.97 8.83 -32.42
N GLU A 791 40.31 7.77 -31.95
CA GLU A 791 40.82 6.38 -31.87
C GLU A 791 42.06 6.22 -30.98
N ASN A 792 42.31 7.17 -30.08
CA ASN A 792 43.45 7.11 -29.18
C ASN A 792 43.04 6.42 -27.86
N THR A 793 42.94 5.09 -27.90
CA THR A 793 42.49 4.27 -26.77
C THR A 793 43.33 4.46 -25.51
N ALA A 794 44.66 4.59 -25.64
CA ALA A 794 45.54 4.82 -24.50
C ALA A 794 45.27 6.16 -23.79
N VAL A 795 45.01 7.23 -24.56
CA VAL A 795 44.65 8.53 -24.00
C VAL A 795 43.23 8.50 -23.42
N ALA A 796 42.30 7.81 -24.07
CA ALA A 796 40.95 7.63 -23.56
C ALA A 796 40.94 6.87 -22.22
N ASP A 797 41.67 5.76 -22.10
CA ASP A 797 41.80 4.98 -20.87
C ASP A 797 42.44 5.80 -19.74
N CYS A 798 43.38 6.68 -20.08
CA CYS A 798 43.98 7.61 -19.12
C CYS A 798 42.93 8.61 -18.58
N TRP A 799 42.18 9.25 -19.48
CA TRP A 799 41.12 10.17 -19.09
C TRP A 799 40.00 9.48 -18.33
N GLU A 800 39.60 8.27 -18.72
CA GLU A 800 38.59 7.48 -18.00
C GLU A 800 39.01 7.22 -16.55
N LYS A 801 40.26 6.83 -16.31
CA LYS A 801 40.81 6.65 -14.96
C LYS A 801 40.86 7.95 -14.15
N ILE A 802 41.10 9.10 -14.79
CA ILE A 802 41.08 10.43 -14.16
C ILE A 802 39.65 10.78 -13.76
N THR A 803 38.72 10.64 -14.72
CA THR A 803 37.28 10.83 -14.58
C THR A 803 36.71 10.03 -13.41
N SER A 804 36.95 8.72 -13.33
CA SER A 804 36.46 7.88 -12.21
C SER A 804 36.99 8.34 -10.84
N SER A 805 38.19 8.93 -10.79
CA SER A 805 38.74 9.45 -9.54
C SER A 805 38.01 10.74 -9.11
N VAL A 806 37.71 11.64 -10.06
CA VAL A 806 36.93 12.87 -9.77
C VAL A 806 35.46 12.56 -9.48
N GLU A 807 34.86 11.60 -10.17
CA GLU A 807 33.52 11.08 -9.84
C GLU A 807 33.46 10.64 -8.37
N SER A 808 34.40 9.78 -7.95
CA SER A 808 34.50 9.30 -6.57
C SER A 808 34.63 10.47 -5.58
N SER A 809 35.46 11.46 -5.91
CA SER A 809 35.59 12.69 -5.12
C SER A 809 34.27 13.46 -4.99
N SER A 810 33.54 13.66 -6.10
CA SER A 810 32.27 14.39 -6.10
C SER A 810 31.20 13.67 -5.30
N ALA A 811 31.10 12.34 -5.42
CA ALA A 811 30.17 11.51 -4.65
C ALA A 811 30.42 11.63 -3.14
N LEU A 812 31.69 11.71 -2.72
CA LEU A 812 32.05 11.89 -1.31
C LEU A 812 31.72 13.30 -0.79
N LEU A 813 31.85 14.34 -1.63
CA LEU A 813 31.38 15.68 -1.25
C LEU A 813 29.87 15.75 -1.08
N TYR A 814 29.11 14.99 -1.87
CA TYR A 814 27.67 14.84 -1.68
C TYR A 814 27.35 14.21 -0.31
N LEU A 815 28.00 13.08 0.02
CA LEU A 815 27.85 12.42 1.33
C LEU A 815 28.27 13.35 2.49
N ALA A 816 29.32 14.16 2.30
CA ALA A 816 29.70 15.18 3.27
C ALA A 816 28.61 16.25 3.47
N ALA A 817 27.92 16.67 2.41
CA ALA A 817 26.81 17.62 2.53
C ALA A 817 25.62 17.00 3.28
N GLU A 818 25.27 15.74 3.00
CA GLU A 818 24.21 15.01 3.72
C GLU A 818 24.54 14.85 5.21
N ALA A 819 25.77 14.44 5.54
CA ALA A 819 26.24 14.34 6.91
C ALA A 819 26.19 15.70 7.65
N LEU A 820 26.42 16.81 6.94
CA LEU A 820 26.32 18.15 7.52
C LEU A 820 24.87 18.55 7.81
N GLU A 821 23.92 18.17 6.96
CA GLU A 821 22.49 18.34 7.24
C GLU A 821 22.07 17.53 8.48
N LYS A 822 22.52 16.27 8.60
CA LYS A 822 22.32 15.45 9.80
C LYS A 822 22.96 16.07 11.06
N THR A 823 24.12 16.73 10.91
CA THR A 823 24.75 17.51 11.98
C THR A 823 23.85 18.64 12.46
N ALA A 824 23.28 19.41 11.52
CA ALA A 824 22.37 20.51 11.84
C ALA A 824 21.08 20.01 12.50
N GLU A 825 20.51 18.89 12.03
CA GLU A 825 19.32 18.26 12.63
C GLU A 825 19.60 17.77 14.05
N ALA A 826 20.71 17.07 14.27
CA ALA A 826 21.11 16.61 15.61
C ALA A 826 21.32 17.78 16.57
N THR A 827 21.89 18.88 16.08
CA THR A 827 22.05 20.13 16.84
C THR A 827 20.69 20.74 17.20
N ALA A 828 19.76 20.80 16.26
CA ALA A 828 18.40 21.31 16.49
C ALA A 828 17.61 20.45 17.49
N LYS A 829 17.84 19.13 17.52
CA LYS A 829 17.30 18.20 18.52
C LYS A 829 18.00 18.26 19.87
N GLY A 830 19.08 19.05 20.02
CA GLY A 830 19.88 19.14 21.25
C GLY A 830 20.80 17.94 21.50
N SER A 831 20.98 17.05 20.52
CA SER A 831 21.85 15.86 20.64
C SER A 831 23.30 16.19 20.28
N LYS A 832 24.00 16.82 21.23
CA LYS A 832 25.37 17.32 21.01
C LYS A 832 26.35 16.24 20.57
N SER A 833 26.29 15.05 21.16
CA SER A 833 27.19 13.94 20.82
C SER A 833 26.94 13.43 19.40
N LEU A 834 25.68 13.27 18.99
CA LEU A 834 25.33 12.86 17.64
C LEU A 834 25.78 13.88 16.59
N ALA A 835 25.59 15.17 16.87
CA ALA A 835 26.08 16.25 16.01
C ALA A 835 27.62 16.23 15.87
N GLU A 836 28.35 15.90 16.94
CA GLU A 836 29.81 15.78 16.89
C GLU A 836 30.27 14.64 15.97
N PHE A 837 29.61 13.47 16.03
CA PHE A 837 29.92 12.35 15.14
C PHE A 837 29.68 12.70 13.68
N TRP A 838 28.51 13.26 13.35
CA TRP A 838 28.22 13.68 11.98
C TRP A 838 29.20 14.73 11.48
N SER A 839 29.63 15.68 12.32
CA SER A 839 30.66 16.67 11.97
C SER A 839 32.02 16.02 11.66
N LYS A 840 32.41 14.98 12.41
CA LYS A 840 33.61 14.19 12.09
C LYS A 840 33.45 13.44 10.77
N THR A 841 32.28 12.88 10.49
CA THR A 841 31.97 12.22 9.21
C THR A 841 32.15 13.18 8.03
N VAL A 842 31.62 14.41 8.13
CA VAL A 842 31.80 15.47 7.11
C VAL A 842 33.29 15.68 6.81
N THR A 843 34.11 15.77 7.87
CA THR A 843 35.55 16.01 7.74
C THR A 843 36.25 14.85 7.01
N GLN A 844 35.94 13.60 7.38
CA GLN A 844 36.56 12.42 6.75
C GLN A 844 36.16 12.27 5.27
N TYR A 845 34.90 12.54 4.91
CA TYR A 845 34.50 12.54 3.50
C TYR A 845 35.20 13.64 2.70
N GLN A 846 35.35 14.84 3.27
CA GLN A 846 36.10 15.91 2.61
C GLN A 846 37.57 15.55 2.39
N GLU A 847 38.22 14.91 3.38
CA GLU A 847 39.60 14.43 3.27
C GLU A 847 39.73 13.35 2.18
N SER A 848 38.82 12.37 2.17
CA SER A 848 38.79 11.32 1.15
C SER A 848 38.59 11.89 -0.26
N ALA A 849 37.62 12.80 -0.42
CA ALA A 849 37.38 13.50 -1.68
C ALA A 849 38.63 14.23 -2.18
N GLU A 850 39.31 14.97 -1.31
CA GLU A 850 40.54 15.68 -1.65
C GLU A 850 41.68 14.73 -2.08
N HIS A 851 41.79 13.54 -1.49
CA HIS A 851 42.77 12.54 -1.92
C HIS A 851 42.43 11.90 -3.28
N TYR A 852 41.15 11.66 -3.59
CA TYR A 852 40.72 11.24 -4.92
C TYR A 852 40.96 12.32 -5.98
N ARG A 853 40.74 13.60 -5.64
CA ARG A 853 41.09 14.73 -6.51
C ARG A 853 42.59 14.78 -6.80
N LYS A 854 43.44 14.64 -5.77
CA LYS A 854 44.91 14.54 -5.94
C LYS A 854 45.33 13.29 -6.73
N THR A 855 44.58 12.20 -6.65
CA THR A 855 44.80 11.00 -7.48
C THR A 855 44.62 11.33 -8.96
N ALA A 856 43.57 12.09 -9.31
CA ALA A 856 43.35 12.59 -10.67
C ALA A 856 44.50 13.50 -11.14
N GLU A 857 44.95 14.43 -10.28
CA GLU A 857 46.11 15.29 -10.57
C GLU A 857 47.41 14.49 -10.79
N ALA A 858 47.67 13.46 -9.99
CA ALA A 858 48.85 12.61 -10.15
C ALA A 858 48.81 11.83 -11.48
N LYS A 859 47.64 11.33 -11.89
CA LYS A 859 47.43 10.67 -13.19
C LYS A 859 47.63 11.64 -14.36
N LEU A 860 47.11 12.86 -14.25
CA LEU A 860 47.31 13.94 -15.24
C LEU A 860 48.79 14.25 -15.47
N ASN A 861 49.60 14.16 -14.41
CA ASN A 861 51.04 14.35 -14.47
C ASN A 861 51.83 13.08 -14.86
N GLY A 862 51.15 11.97 -15.16
CA GLY A 862 51.77 10.70 -15.54
C GLY A 862 52.44 9.94 -14.38
N ASN A 863 52.09 10.24 -13.12
CA ASN A 863 52.66 9.59 -11.93
C ASN A 863 51.71 8.52 -11.37
N ASP A 864 51.63 7.38 -12.05
CA ASP A 864 50.74 6.28 -11.68
C ASP A 864 51.03 5.68 -10.30
N ALA A 865 52.29 5.69 -9.85
CA ALA A 865 52.67 5.19 -8.53
C ALA A 865 52.08 6.06 -7.42
N GLU A 866 52.17 7.39 -7.55
CA GLU A 866 51.57 8.33 -6.61
C GLU A 866 50.06 8.29 -6.67
N ALA A 867 49.47 8.20 -7.86
CA ALA A 867 48.03 8.03 -8.03
C ALA A 867 47.51 6.78 -7.32
N ASN A 868 48.15 5.63 -7.50
CA ASN A 868 47.76 4.38 -6.83
C ASN A 868 47.89 4.48 -5.30
N ARG A 869 48.90 5.20 -4.81
CA ARG A 869 49.10 5.44 -3.38
C ARG A 869 48.01 6.33 -2.80
N LEU A 870 47.73 7.48 -3.43
CA LEU A 870 46.69 8.42 -3.03
C LEU A 870 45.29 7.80 -3.13
N ASN A 871 45.03 6.96 -4.14
CA ASN A 871 43.77 6.25 -4.28
C ASN A 871 43.52 5.31 -3.09
N LYS A 872 44.55 4.62 -2.60
CA LYS A 872 44.45 3.78 -1.39
C LYS A 872 44.22 4.62 -0.14
N VAL A 873 44.93 5.75 0.01
CA VAL A 873 44.70 6.69 1.12
C VAL A 873 43.25 7.19 1.12
N ALA A 874 42.74 7.58 -0.05
CA ALA A 874 41.37 8.04 -0.21
C ALA A 874 40.35 6.95 0.17
N SER A 875 40.57 5.71 -0.28
CA SER A 875 39.74 4.56 0.11
C SER A 875 39.70 4.34 1.62
N PHE A 876 40.84 4.41 2.32
CA PHE A 876 40.86 4.24 3.77
C PHE A 876 40.17 5.39 4.52
N ALA A 877 40.31 6.63 4.03
CA ALA A 877 39.58 7.78 4.57
C ALA A 877 38.05 7.65 4.33
N ASN A 878 37.64 7.06 3.21
CA ASN A 878 36.23 6.74 2.94
C ASN A 878 35.71 5.65 3.89
N ASP A 879 36.46 4.55 4.05
CA ASP A 879 36.11 3.48 5.00
C ASP A 879 35.94 4.03 6.42
N SER A 880 36.84 4.94 6.83
CA SER A 880 36.78 5.70 8.08
C SER A 880 35.48 6.53 8.20
N ALA A 881 35.12 7.30 7.17
CA ALA A 881 33.86 8.07 7.15
C ALA A 881 32.63 7.16 7.31
N TYR A 882 32.57 6.05 6.60
CA TYR A 882 31.46 5.07 6.69
C TYR A 882 31.34 4.45 8.09
N GLN A 883 32.46 4.19 8.77
CA GLN A 883 32.41 3.74 10.17
C GLN A 883 31.89 4.84 11.11
N LEU A 884 32.20 6.12 10.87
CA LEU A 884 31.62 7.22 11.66
C LEU A 884 30.11 7.34 11.48
N GLU A 885 29.59 7.11 10.27
CA GLU A 885 28.14 7.02 10.04
C GLU A 885 27.52 5.90 10.86
N SER A 886 28.12 4.71 10.80
CA SER A 886 27.69 3.55 11.58
C SER A 886 27.70 3.84 13.09
N ALA A 887 28.69 4.60 13.57
CA ALA A 887 28.77 5.07 14.95
C ALA A 887 27.64 6.05 15.30
N ALA A 888 27.36 7.01 14.42
CA ALA A 888 26.29 7.99 14.59
C ALA A 888 24.90 7.32 14.63
N GLU A 889 24.63 6.40 13.71
CA GLU A 889 23.39 5.60 13.69
C GLU A 889 23.24 4.77 14.97
N ALA A 890 24.30 4.10 15.41
CA ALA A 890 24.30 3.35 16.66
C ALA A 890 23.98 4.26 17.87
N LEU A 891 24.52 5.48 17.91
CA LEU A 891 24.25 6.44 18.97
C LEU A 891 22.81 6.99 18.93
N GLU A 892 22.23 7.20 17.75
CA GLU A 892 20.82 7.57 17.60
C GLU A 892 19.90 6.45 18.11
N LYS A 893 20.22 5.19 17.80
CA LYS A 893 19.51 4.02 18.34
C LYS A 893 19.66 3.90 19.86
N ALA A 894 20.84 4.16 20.40
CA ALA A 894 21.06 4.20 21.85
C ALA A 894 20.19 5.26 22.53
N THR A 895 20.11 6.45 21.93
CA THR A 895 19.29 7.56 22.43
C THR A 895 17.81 7.19 22.40
N THR A 896 17.35 6.57 21.31
CA THR A 896 15.97 6.09 21.15
C THR A 896 15.63 5.00 22.17
N ALA A 897 16.52 4.02 22.37
CA ALA A 897 16.34 2.98 23.37
C ALA A 897 16.27 3.55 24.80
N THR A 898 17.09 4.56 25.10
CA THR A 898 17.06 5.31 26.37
C THR A 898 15.71 6.00 26.57
N ALA A 899 15.21 6.70 25.55
CA ALA A 899 13.91 7.37 25.60
C ALA A 899 12.74 6.39 25.80
N LYS A 900 12.86 5.16 25.30
CA LYS A 900 11.91 4.05 25.52
C LYS A 900 12.09 3.33 26.87
N GLY A 901 13.09 3.70 27.67
CA GLY A 901 13.39 3.07 28.97
C GLY A 901 14.08 1.70 28.86
N ASN A 902 14.60 1.33 27.70
CA ASN A 902 15.29 0.06 27.48
C ASN A 902 16.81 0.23 27.66
N GLN A 903 17.24 0.28 28.92
CA GLN A 903 18.63 0.55 29.30
C GLN A 903 19.65 -0.47 28.76
N PRO A 904 19.42 -1.80 28.82
CA PRO A 904 20.39 -2.78 28.28
C PRO A 904 20.65 -2.62 26.78
N LEU A 905 19.60 -2.30 26.01
CA LEU A 905 19.71 -2.05 24.59
C LEU A 905 20.45 -0.74 24.29
N ALA A 906 20.16 0.32 25.05
CA ALA A 906 20.85 1.60 24.93
C ALA A 906 22.36 1.48 25.22
N GLU A 907 22.74 0.73 26.25
CA GLU A 907 24.14 0.46 26.58
C GLU A 907 24.87 -0.30 25.47
N LEU A 908 24.20 -1.28 24.87
CA LEU A 908 24.78 -2.09 23.80
C LEU A 908 25.00 -1.28 22.53
N TRP A 909 24.01 -0.49 22.11
CA TRP A 909 24.17 0.46 21.01
C TRP A 909 25.26 1.51 21.27
N SER A 910 25.40 1.97 22.52
CA SER A 910 26.47 2.90 22.90
C SER A 910 27.85 2.25 22.79
N LYS A 911 28.00 0.98 23.19
CA LYS A 911 29.24 0.21 22.99
C LYS A 911 29.56 0.01 21.51
N THR A 912 28.54 -0.30 20.70
CA THR A 912 28.67 -0.41 19.24
C THR A 912 29.21 0.89 18.64
N ALA A 913 28.64 2.05 19.02
CA ALA A 913 29.10 3.35 18.55
C ALA A 913 30.57 3.62 18.93
N ALA A 914 30.96 3.30 20.16
CA ALA A 914 32.34 3.45 20.63
C ALA A 914 33.33 2.57 19.85
N GLN A 915 32.95 1.32 19.54
CA GLN A 915 33.80 0.42 18.75
C GLN A 915 33.94 0.88 17.31
N TYR A 916 32.86 1.35 16.66
CA TYR A 916 32.99 1.95 15.33
C TYR A 916 33.92 3.18 15.35
N GLN A 917 33.86 4.01 16.39
CA GLN A 917 34.81 5.12 16.54
C GLN A 917 36.27 4.64 16.66
N GLU A 918 36.52 3.51 17.33
CA GLU A 918 37.87 2.91 17.41
C GLU A 918 38.35 2.42 16.03
N VAL A 919 37.47 1.86 15.19
CA VAL A 919 37.80 1.49 13.80
C VAL A 919 38.30 2.70 13.00
N VAL A 920 37.63 3.85 13.15
CA VAL A 920 37.95 5.11 12.47
C VAL A 920 39.39 5.51 12.76
N GLU A 921 39.81 5.46 14.03
CA GLU A 921 41.19 5.80 14.43
C GLU A 921 42.23 4.87 13.78
N HIS A 922 41.90 3.59 13.58
CA HIS A 922 42.79 2.63 12.94
C HIS A 922 42.86 2.79 11.41
N TYR A 923 41.73 3.09 10.74
CA TYR A 923 41.77 3.43 9.31
C TYR A 923 42.48 4.76 9.05
N GLN A 924 42.38 5.73 9.95
CA GLN A 924 43.17 6.97 9.88
C GLN A 924 44.67 6.69 9.99
N LYS A 925 45.12 5.84 10.93
CA LYS A 925 46.52 5.39 11.02
C LYS A 925 46.96 4.62 9.77
N THR A 926 46.06 3.83 9.19
CA THR A 926 46.31 3.12 7.91
C THR A 926 46.56 4.11 6.78
N ALA A 927 45.70 5.12 6.65
CA ALA A 927 45.82 6.19 5.65
C ALA A 927 47.11 6.99 5.85
N GLU A 928 47.46 7.35 7.08
CA GLU A 928 48.71 8.06 7.43
C GLU A 928 49.96 7.24 7.10
N ALA A 929 50.01 5.96 7.50
CA ALA A 929 51.12 5.07 7.17
C ALA A 929 51.31 4.93 5.65
N LYS A 930 50.20 4.81 4.90
CA LYS A 930 50.23 4.76 3.44
C LYS A 930 50.66 6.10 2.83
N LEU A 931 50.28 7.22 3.43
CA LEU A 931 50.70 8.56 3.04
C LEU A 931 52.21 8.80 3.30
N ASN A 932 52.79 8.08 4.25
CA ASN A 932 54.23 8.08 4.52
C ASN A 932 55.01 7.03 3.70
N GLY A 933 54.33 6.22 2.88
CA GLY A 933 54.94 5.16 2.06
C GLY A 933 55.32 3.91 2.84
N ASN A 934 54.80 3.73 4.06
CA ASN A 934 55.04 2.55 4.89
C ASN A 934 53.95 1.50 4.70
N ASP A 935 54.05 0.73 3.61
CA ASP A 935 53.03 -0.25 3.21
C ASP A 935 52.81 -1.35 4.26
N ALA A 936 53.88 -1.82 4.91
CA ALA A 936 53.78 -2.86 5.94
C ALA A 936 53.04 -2.37 7.20
N GLU A 937 53.25 -1.11 7.59
CA GLU A 937 52.52 -0.51 8.72
C GLU A 937 51.07 -0.22 8.35
N ALA A 938 50.80 0.22 7.10
CA ALA A 938 49.44 0.39 6.61
C ALA A 938 48.69 -0.96 6.63
N ASP A 939 49.28 -2.03 6.11
CA ASP A 939 48.66 -3.36 6.10
C ASP A 939 48.36 -3.85 7.53
N ARG A 940 49.28 -3.62 8.47
CA ARG A 940 49.08 -3.95 9.89
C ARG A 940 47.94 -3.16 10.54
N TRP A 941 47.86 -1.85 10.33
CA TRP A 941 46.77 -1.04 10.89
C TRP A 941 45.43 -1.36 10.24
N LYS A 942 45.43 -1.68 8.95
CA LYS A 942 44.24 -2.12 8.23
C LYS A 942 43.71 -3.42 8.83
N GLU A 943 44.59 -4.39 9.04
CA GLU A 943 44.22 -5.66 9.67
C GLU A 943 43.62 -5.41 11.06
N ILE A 944 44.24 -4.56 11.89
CA ILE A 944 43.68 -4.19 13.19
C ILE A 944 42.29 -3.55 13.04
N ALA A 945 42.11 -2.60 12.11
CA ALA A 945 40.84 -1.95 11.84
C ALA A 945 39.76 -2.98 11.44
N ASP A 946 40.10 -3.95 10.60
CA ASP A 946 39.18 -5.00 10.16
C ASP A 946 38.71 -5.89 11.34
N PHE A 947 39.59 -6.21 12.30
CA PHE A 947 39.21 -6.94 13.51
C PHE A 947 38.34 -6.10 14.48
N VAL A 948 38.61 -4.80 14.65
CA VAL A 948 37.76 -3.89 15.45
C VAL A 948 36.40 -3.71 14.76
N LYS A 949 36.36 -3.63 13.43
CA LYS A 949 35.12 -3.54 12.66
C LYS A 949 34.23 -4.75 12.87
N GLU A 950 34.84 -5.94 12.87
CA GLU A 950 34.12 -7.17 13.20
C GLU A 950 33.60 -7.15 14.65
N THR A 951 34.37 -6.61 15.61
CA THR A 951 33.90 -6.38 17.00
C THR A 951 32.65 -5.50 17.03
N ALA A 952 32.68 -4.34 16.36
CA ALA A 952 31.56 -3.42 16.28
C ALA A 952 30.33 -4.05 15.63
N TRP A 953 30.51 -4.77 14.52
CA TRP A 953 29.44 -5.49 13.84
C TRP A 953 28.80 -6.56 14.72
N ARG A 954 29.58 -7.31 15.51
CA ARG A 954 29.04 -8.28 16.47
C ARG A 954 28.23 -7.62 17.58
N LEU A 955 28.66 -6.46 18.10
CA LEU A 955 27.84 -5.70 19.06
C LEU A 955 26.57 -5.15 18.42
N GLN A 956 26.63 -4.72 17.16
CA GLN A 956 25.47 -4.30 16.39
C GLN A 956 24.45 -5.43 16.25
N LEU A 957 24.89 -6.64 15.89
CA LEU A 957 24.04 -7.82 15.83
C LEU A 957 23.44 -8.15 17.21
N ALA A 958 24.25 -8.10 18.27
CA ALA A 958 23.75 -8.30 19.63
C ALA A 958 22.61 -7.31 19.98
N ALA A 959 22.74 -6.04 19.57
CA ALA A 959 21.72 -5.02 19.79
C ALA A 959 20.43 -5.30 18.99
N ARG A 960 20.54 -5.63 17.71
CA ARG A 960 19.38 -5.99 16.86
C ARG A 960 18.67 -7.24 17.38
N VAL A 961 19.42 -8.22 17.84
CA VAL A 961 18.86 -9.44 18.43
C VAL A 961 18.15 -9.15 19.75
N LEU A 962 18.69 -8.25 20.58
CA LEU A 962 18.03 -7.81 21.81
C LEU A 962 16.76 -6.98 21.54
N GLU A 963 16.71 -6.20 20.45
CA GLU A 963 15.48 -5.55 19.98
C GLU A 963 14.38 -6.58 19.69
N LYS A 964 14.71 -7.67 18.99
CA LYS A 964 13.77 -8.77 18.74
C LYS A 964 13.33 -9.48 20.02
N ALA A 965 14.22 -9.61 21.01
CA ALA A 965 13.83 -10.15 22.32
C ALA A 965 12.76 -9.27 22.99
N VAL A 966 12.92 -7.95 22.94
CA VAL A 966 11.97 -6.98 23.51
C VAL A 966 10.63 -7.03 22.79
N GLU A 967 10.64 -7.15 21.46
CA GLU A 967 9.43 -7.35 20.66
C GLU A 967 8.73 -8.68 20.99
N ALA A 968 9.48 -9.77 21.14
CA ALA A 968 8.93 -11.06 21.55
C ALA A 968 8.28 -10.99 22.95
N ILE A 969 8.85 -10.22 23.89
CA ILE A 969 8.23 -9.94 25.19
C ILE A 969 6.91 -9.17 25.02
N ALA A 970 6.90 -8.14 24.17
CA ALA A 970 5.69 -7.36 23.88
C ALA A 970 4.57 -8.21 23.25
N ASN A 971 4.95 -9.26 22.51
CA ASN A 971 4.04 -10.25 21.92
C ASN A 971 3.75 -11.46 22.83
N GLU A 972 4.11 -11.39 24.12
CA GLU A 972 3.91 -12.46 25.12
C GLU A 972 4.57 -13.82 24.77
N ASN A 973 5.58 -13.84 23.89
CA ASN A 973 6.32 -15.03 23.48
C ASN A 973 7.63 -15.19 24.28
N GLN A 974 7.48 -15.53 25.55
CA GLN A 974 8.59 -15.63 26.51
C GLN A 974 9.72 -16.59 26.07
N PRO A 975 9.47 -17.80 25.53
CA PRO A 975 10.55 -18.70 25.10
C PRO A 975 11.40 -18.13 23.96
N LEU A 976 10.76 -17.43 23.02
CA LEU A 976 11.46 -16.77 21.92
C LEU A 976 12.30 -15.58 22.41
N ALA A 977 11.75 -14.80 23.34
CA ALA A 977 12.47 -13.69 23.97
C ALA A 977 13.72 -14.14 24.74
N GLU A 978 13.62 -15.23 25.51
CA GLU A 978 14.75 -15.82 26.24
C GLU A 978 15.86 -16.29 25.30
N LEU A 979 15.49 -16.94 24.19
CA LEU A 979 16.47 -17.39 23.21
C LEU A 979 17.14 -16.22 22.50
N TRP A 980 16.38 -15.21 22.06
CA TRP A 980 16.96 -13.98 21.51
C TRP A 980 17.91 -13.30 22.50
N SER A 981 17.55 -13.25 23.78
CA SER A 981 18.44 -12.69 24.83
C SER A 981 19.74 -13.49 24.97
N LYS A 982 19.67 -14.84 24.91
CA LYS A 982 20.86 -15.71 24.92
C LYS A 982 21.74 -15.46 23.68
N THR A 983 21.12 -15.30 22.51
CA THR A 983 21.83 -14.98 21.26
C THR A 983 22.53 -13.62 21.34
N ALA A 984 21.87 -12.60 21.87
CA ALA A 984 22.49 -11.28 22.09
C ALA A 984 23.71 -11.38 23.01
N ALA A 985 23.62 -12.12 24.11
CA ALA A 985 24.73 -12.32 25.04
C ALA A 985 25.93 -13.03 24.37
N GLN A 986 25.68 -13.99 23.49
CA GLN A 986 26.75 -14.72 22.78
C GLN A 986 27.43 -13.84 21.73
N HIS A 987 26.71 -12.97 21.03
CA HIS A 987 27.33 -11.97 20.17
C HIS A 987 28.20 -10.97 20.96
N GLN A 988 27.80 -10.58 22.17
CA GLN A 988 28.63 -9.73 23.04
C GLN A 988 29.91 -10.43 23.49
N GLU A 989 29.81 -11.70 23.91
CA GLU A 989 30.97 -12.51 24.24
C GLU A 989 31.91 -12.65 23.04
N PHE A 990 31.36 -12.80 21.84
CA PHE A 990 32.15 -12.90 20.62
C PHE A 990 32.88 -11.60 20.27
N ALA A 991 32.20 -10.46 20.42
CA ALA A 991 32.83 -9.15 20.28
C ALA A 991 34.02 -9.01 21.25
N GLU A 992 33.89 -9.47 22.49
CA GLU A 992 34.96 -9.46 23.48
C GLU A 992 36.18 -10.30 23.04
N HIS A 993 35.97 -11.43 22.36
CA HIS A 993 37.06 -12.24 21.80
C HIS A 993 37.82 -11.53 20.67
N TYR A 994 37.11 -10.86 19.76
CA TYR A 994 37.74 -10.04 18.73
C TYR A 994 38.52 -8.88 19.33
N ARG A 995 37.95 -8.17 20.31
CA ARG A 995 38.64 -7.08 21.02
C ARG A 995 39.95 -7.53 21.65
N LYS A 996 39.95 -8.67 22.37
CA LYS A 996 41.19 -9.25 22.93
C LYS A 996 42.20 -9.65 21.86
N THR A 997 41.74 -10.07 20.68
CA THR A 997 42.62 -10.39 19.55
C THR A 997 43.30 -9.12 19.02
N VAL A 998 42.57 -8.00 18.97
CA VAL A 998 43.12 -6.68 18.63
C VAL A 998 44.20 -6.26 19.64
N GLU A 999 43.94 -6.39 20.95
CA GLU A 999 44.92 -6.09 22.00
C GLU A 999 46.23 -6.89 21.83
N VAL A 1000 46.14 -8.17 21.47
CA VAL A 1000 47.31 -9.04 21.22
C VAL A 1000 48.06 -8.61 19.94
N LYS A 1001 47.35 -8.30 18.85
CA LYS A 1001 47.96 -7.83 17.59
C LYS A 1001 48.63 -6.46 17.73
N LEU A 1002 48.06 -5.57 18.55
CA LEU A 1002 48.69 -4.30 18.92
C LEU A 1002 50.04 -4.51 19.61
N ASN A 1003 50.15 -5.56 20.43
CA ASN A 1003 51.38 -5.95 21.14
C ASN A 1003 52.37 -6.81 20.31
N LYS A 1004 52.07 -7.12 19.04
CA LYS A 1004 52.92 -7.92 18.12
C LYS A 1004 53.19 -9.36 18.59
N HIS A 1005 52.20 -10.01 19.19
CA HIS A 1005 52.29 -11.42 19.60
C HIS A 1005 51.54 -12.34 18.63
N ASP A 1006 52.14 -12.59 17.45
CA ASP A 1006 51.49 -13.30 16.34
C ASP A 1006 50.96 -14.70 16.71
N VAL A 1007 51.71 -15.46 17.52
CA VAL A 1007 51.31 -16.83 17.93
C VAL A 1007 50.05 -16.84 18.81
N GLU A 1008 49.89 -15.84 19.68
CA GLU A 1008 48.69 -15.74 20.51
C GLU A 1008 47.49 -15.25 19.70
N ALA A 1009 47.72 -14.42 18.67
CA ALA A 1009 46.69 -13.96 17.76
C ALA A 1009 46.12 -15.14 16.94
N ASP A 1010 46.98 -16.00 16.40
CA ASP A 1010 46.56 -17.21 15.68
C ASP A 1010 45.68 -18.11 16.56
N HIS A 1011 46.08 -18.32 17.81
CA HIS A 1011 45.30 -19.14 18.76
C HIS A 1011 43.90 -18.55 19.00
N ARG A 1012 43.79 -17.22 19.09
CA ARG A 1012 42.51 -16.52 19.28
C ARG A 1012 41.64 -16.52 18.03
N GLU A 1013 42.23 -16.50 16.84
CA GLU A 1013 41.49 -16.63 15.58
C GLU A 1013 40.79 -17.99 15.47
N VAL A 1014 41.40 -19.05 16.01
CA VAL A 1014 40.74 -20.37 16.04
C VAL A 1014 39.60 -20.42 17.05
N ILE A 1015 39.65 -19.65 18.16
CA ILE A 1015 38.52 -19.50 19.10
C ILE A 1015 37.38 -18.77 18.40
N VAL A 1016 37.72 -17.77 17.59
CA VAL A 1016 36.76 -16.97 16.85
C VAL A 1016 35.93 -17.82 15.88
N HIS A 1017 36.56 -18.76 15.18
CA HIS A 1017 35.86 -19.71 14.31
C HIS A 1017 34.83 -20.56 15.07
N SER A 1018 35.19 -21.08 16.25
CA SER A 1018 34.29 -21.90 17.06
C SER A 1018 33.09 -21.10 17.61
N ALA A 1019 33.28 -19.82 17.94
CA ALA A 1019 32.19 -18.94 18.34
C ALA A 1019 31.23 -18.60 17.19
N LYS A 1020 31.72 -18.53 15.94
CA LYS A 1020 30.87 -18.38 14.75
C LYS A 1020 29.89 -19.56 14.60
N ASP A 1021 30.37 -20.79 14.79
CA ASP A 1021 29.53 -22.00 14.73
C ASP A 1021 28.43 -21.99 15.81
N ILE A 1022 28.74 -21.50 17.02
CA ILE A 1022 27.77 -21.29 18.11
C ILE A 1022 26.67 -20.31 17.69
N ILE A 1023 27.06 -19.17 17.12
CA ILE A 1023 26.11 -18.12 16.69
C ILE A 1023 25.20 -18.61 15.57
N CYS A 1024 25.74 -19.24 14.52
CA CYS A 1024 24.92 -19.77 13.42
C CYS A 1024 23.90 -20.80 13.93
N SER A 1025 24.29 -21.60 14.94
CA SER A 1025 23.39 -22.56 15.59
C SER A 1025 22.30 -21.85 16.43
N LEU A 1026 22.62 -20.74 17.11
CA LEU A 1026 21.65 -19.91 17.83
C LEU A 1026 20.64 -19.25 16.90
N GLU A 1027 21.10 -18.65 15.80
CA GLU A 1027 20.24 -18.04 14.79
C GLU A 1027 19.28 -19.08 14.20
N SER A 1028 19.79 -20.28 13.87
CA SER A 1028 18.97 -21.40 13.40
C SER A 1028 17.95 -21.88 14.44
N ALA A 1029 18.32 -21.92 15.73
CA ALA A 1029 17.42 -22.28 16.80
C ALA A 1029 16.26 -21.27 16.94
N VAL A 1030 16.57 -19.99 16.79
CA VAL A 1030 15.59 -18.91 16.87
C VAL A 1030 14.65 -18.92 15.66
N GLU A 1031 15.18 -19.03 14.45
CA GLU A 1031 14.38 -19.14 13.22
C GLU A 1031 13.39 -20.31 13.34
N ALA A 1032 13.84 -21.44 13.88
CA ALA A 1032 13.00 -22.59 14.15
C ALA A 1032 11.87 -22.26 15.15
N LEU A 1033 12.12 -21.53 16.24
CA LEU A 1033 11.05 -21.11 17.17
C LEU A 1033 10.07 -20.09 16.56
N GLU A 1034 10.52 -19.18 15.71
CA GLU A 1034 9.64 -18.27 14.99
C GLU A 1034 8.73 -19.05 14.03
N LYS A 1035 9.28 -20.03 13.31
CA LYS A 1035 8.51 -20.93 12.44
C LYS A 1035 7.54 -21.79 13.25
N ALA A 1036 7.93 -22.27 14.43
CA ALA A 1036 7.03 -22.97 15.35
C ALA A 1036 5.87 -22.07 15.79
N SER A 1037 6.16 -20.83 16.19
CA SER A 1037 5.14 -19.86 16.62
C SER A 1037 4.16 -19.52 15.51
N ARG A 1038 4.65 -19.33 14.27
CA ARG A 1038 3.81 -19.12 13.08
C ARG A 1038 2.94 -20.34 12.76
N ALA A 1039 3.49 -21.55 12.85
CA ALA A 1039 2.73 -22.77 12.65
C ALA A 1039 1.62 -22.94 13.70
N THR A 1040 1.89 -22.60 14.97
CA THR A 1040 0.88 -22.58 16.04
C THR A 1040 -0.22 -21.56 15.75
N ALA A 1041 0.12 -20.34 15.34
CA ALA A 1041 -0.86 -19.32 14.98
C ALA A 1041 -1.77 -19.73 13.80
N LYS A 1042 -1.26 -20.54 12.88
CA LYS A 1042 -2.01 -21.14 11.77
C LYS A 1042 -2.77 -22.43 12.15
N GLY A 1043 -2.67 -22.90 13.40
CA GLY A 1043 -3.30 -24.13 13.86
C GLY A 1043 -2.63 -25.44 13.38
N ASN A 1044 -1.41 -25.37 12.83
CA ASN A 1044 -0.66 -26.54 12.36
C ASN A 1044 0.25 -27.10 13.46
N GLN A 1045 -0.37 -27.78 14.42
CA GLN A 1045 0.30 -28.31 15.61
C GLN A 1045 1.48 -29.27 15.30
N PRO A 1046 1.38 -30.23 14.36
CA PRO A 1046 2.50 -31.13 14.05
C PRO A 1046 3.72 -30.41 13.49
N LEU A 1047 3.50 -29.37 12.67
CA LEU A 1047 4.59 -28.56 12.13
C LEU A 1047 5.23 -27.69 13.22
N ALA A 1048 4.41 -27.13 14.12
CA ALA A 1048 4.89 -26.36 15.26
C ALA A 1048 5.79 -27.21 16.17
N GLU A 1049 5.34 -28.42 16.54
CA GLU A 1049 6.10 -29.35 17.38
C GLU A 1049 7.45 -29.75 16.75
N LEU A 1050 7.46 -29.98 15.44
CA LEU A 1050 8.67 -30.34 14.72
C LEU A 1050 9.69 -29.19 14.70
N TRP A 1051 9.24 -27.96 14.45
CA TRP A 1051 10.09 -26.77 14.54
C TRP A 1051 10.58 -26.50 15.97
N SER A 1052 9.76 -26.71 16.99
CA SER A 1052 10.20 -26.63 18.39
C SER A 1052 11.28 -27.67 18.72
N LYS A 1053 11.14 -28.91 18.21
CA LYS A 1053 12.17 -29.95 18.38
C LYS A 1053 13.47 -29.58 17.66
N THR A 1054 13.38 -29.00 16.46
CA THR A 1054 14.53 -28.46 15.72
C THR A 1054 15.27 -27.40 16.55
N ALA A 1055 14.54 -26.46 17.15
CA ALA A 1055 15.13 -25.43 17.99
C ALA A 1055 15.86 -26.02 19.22
N ALA A 1056 15.26 -26.99 19.89
CA ALA A 1056 15.87 -27.68 21.03
C ALA A 1056 17.16 -28.42 20.63
N GLN A 1057 17.19 -29.06 19.45
CA GLN A 1057 18.40 -29.73 18.95
C GLN A 1057 19.52 -28.73 18.64
N TYR A 1058 19.22 -27.59 18.02
CA TYR A 1058 20.24 -26.54 17.86
C TYR A 1058 20.77 -26.02 19.20
N GLN A 1059 19.95 -25.95 20.26
CA GLN A 1059 20.42 -25.62 21.61
C GLN A 1059 21.42 -26.65 22.17
N GLU A 1060 21.26 -27.94 21.87
CA GLU A 1060 22.26 -28.97 22.23
C GLU A 1060 23.57 -28.76 21.47
N VAL A 1061 23.51 -28.45 20.17
CA VAL A 1061 24.69 -28.13 19.33
C VAL A 1061 25.52 -27.01 19.93
N ILE A 1062 24.85 -25.95 20.39
CA ILE A 1062 25.48 -24.79 21.02
C ILE A 1062 26.30 -25.19 22.25
N GLU A 1063 25.77 -26.07 23.11
CA GLU A 1063 26.49 -26.51 24.30
C GLU A 1063 27.72 -27.39 23.95
N HIS A 1064 27.67 -28.17 22.86
CA HIS A 1064 28.83 -28.93 22.38
C HIS A 1064 29.94 -28.04 21.81
N TYR A 1065 29.58 -27.06 20.97
CA TYR A 1065 30.56 -26.11 20.46
C TYR A 1065 31.12 -25.19 21.56
N ARG A 1066 30.32 -24.82 22.57
CA ARG A 1066 30.84 -24.12 23.76
C ARG A 1066 31.93 -24.92 24.47
N LYS A 1067 31.68 -26.20 24.75
CA LYS A 1067 32.68 -27.08 25.38
C LYS A 1067 33.91 -27.26 24.48
N THR A 1068 33.73 -27.27 23.15
CA THR A 1068 34.84 -27.32 22.19
C THR A 1068 35.75 -26.09 22.35
N THR A 1069 35.14 -24.90 22.47
CA THR A 1069 35.86 -23.65 22.72
C THR A 1069 36.59 -23.66 24.07
N GLU A 1070 35.95 -24.16 25.13
CA GLU A 1070 36.59 -24.32 26.46
C GLU A 1070 37.77 -25.30 26.42
N ALA A 1071 37.64 -26.45 25.75
CA ALA A 1071 38.73 -27.40 25.58
C ALA A 1071 39.91 -26.79 24.81
N LYS A 1072 39.61 -25.97 23.80
CA LYS A 1072 40.62 -25.25 22.99
C LYS A 1072 41.37 -24.21 23.82
N LEU A 1073 40.65 -23.42 24.62
CA LEU A 1073 41.23 -22.45 25.56
C LEU A 1073 42.17 -23.11 26.57
N ASN A 1074 41.90 -24.35 26.94
CA ASN A 1074 42.74 -25.15 27.84
C ASN A 1074 43.89 -25.90 27.12
N GLY A 1075 44.02 -25.76 25.80
CA GLY A 1075 45.04 -26.44 25.00
C GLY A 1075 44.84 -27.96 24.83
N ASN A 1076 43.64 -28.49 25.09
CA ASN A 1076 43.34 -29.92 24.98
C ASN A 1076 42.87 -30.29 23.57
N HIS A 1077 43.80 -30.45 22.64
CA HIS A 1077 43.51 -30.73 21.22
C HIS A 1077 42.71 -32.02 20.99
N GLU A 1078 42.91 -33.07 21.80
CA GLU A 1078 42.19 -34.33 21.65
C GLU A 1078 40.70 -34.16 21.97
N GLU A 1079 40.40 -33.47 23.08
CA GLU A 1079 39.02 -33.18 23.48
C GLU A 1079 38.36 -32.17 22.53
N VAL A 1080 39.11 -31.23 21.93
CA VAL A 1080 38.60 -30.33 20.89
C VAL A 1080 38.09 -31.11 19.69
N ASN A 1081 38.90 -32.00 19.11
CA ASN A 1081 38.47 -32.78 17.94
C ASN A 1081 37.25 -33.63 18.26
N ARG A 1082 37.23 -34.24 19.46
CA ARG A 1082 36.13 -35.07 19.91
C ARG A 1082 34.83 -34.29 20.10
N LEU A 1083 34.86 -33.18 20.82
CA LEU A 1083 33.67 -32.34 21.06
C LEU A 1083 33.19 -31.67 19.77
N TYR A 1084 34.10 -31.35 18.86
CA TYR A 1084 33.76 -30.82 17.55
C TYR A 1084 32.98 -31.84 16.71
N GLU A 1085 33.43 -33.10 16.65
CA GLU A 1085 32.69 -34.17 15.95
C GLU A 1085 31.29 -34.41 16.56
N ILE A 1086 31.17 -34.37 17.90
CA ILE A 1086 29.87 -34.48 18.58
C ILE A 1086 28.97 -33.29 18.19
N GLY A 1087 29.51 -32.06 18.21
CA GLY A 1087 28.80 -30.86 17.79
C GLY A 1087 28.36 -30.92 16.33
N PHE A 1088 29.23 -31.42 15.44
CA PHE A 1088 28.94 -31.61 14.03
C PHE A 1088 27.82 -32.64 13.80
N SER A 1089 27.87 -33.79 14.49
CA SER A 1089 26.83 -34.82 14.47
C SER A 1089 25.48 -34.26 14.96
N ALA A 1090 25.48 -33.50 16.07
CA ALA A 1090 24.29 -32.83 16.57
C ALA A 1090 23.75 -31.76 15.61
N ASN A 1091 24.63 -31.01 14.92
CA ASN A 1091 24.24 -30.00 13.94
C ASN A 1091 23.56 -30.64 12.73
N CYS A 1092 24.11 -31.75 12.25
CA CYS A 1092 23.48 -32.54 11.21
C CYS A 1092 22.09 -33.06 11.63
N SER A 1093 21.93 -33.49 12.89
CA SER A 1093 20.62 -33.87 13.43
C SER A 1093 19.61 -32.70 13.35
N ALA A 1094 19.97 -31.53 13.87
CA ALA A 1094 19.13 -30.35 13.85
C ALA A 1094 18.74 -29.92 12.42
N TYR A 1095 19.71 -29.88 11.50
CA TYR A 1095 19.48 -29.57 10.09
C TYR A 1095 18.51 -30.55 9.41
N ARG A 1096 18.60 -31.84 9.75
CA ARG A 1096 17.66 -32.85 9.22
C ARG A 1096 16.26 -32.69 9.81
N LEU A 1097 16.09 -32.29 11.07
CA LEU A 1097 14.77 -31.92 11.58
C LEU A 1097 14.20 -30.68 10.89
N ALA A 1098 15.02 -29.66 10.61
CA ALA A 1098 14.59 -28.50 9.83
C ALA A 1098 14.12 -28.91 8.42
N SER A 1099 14.86 -29.81 7.77
CA SER A 1099 14.48 -30.37 6.46
C SER A 1099 13.16 -31.14 6.55
N ALA A 1100 12.94 -31.89 7.62
CA ALA A 1100 11.68 -32.58 7.86
C ALA A 1100 10.51 -31.60 8.03
N ALA A 1101 10.72 -30.49 8.77
CA ALA A 1101 9.71 -29.46 8.97
C ALA A 1101 9.33 -28.77 7.65
N ARG A 1102 10.32 -28.39 6.83
CA ARG A 1102 10.07 -27.83 5.49
C ARG A 1102 9.30 -28.81 4.59
N ALA A 1103 9.66 -30.09 4.62
CA ALA A 1103 8.93 -31.11 3.88
C ALA A 1103 7.47 -31.26 4.36
N LEU A 1104 7.23 -31.19 5.68
CA LEU A 1104 5.88 -31.23 6.24
C LEU A 1104 5.06 -29.99 5.87
N GLU A 1105 5.67 -28.81 5.84
CA GLU A 1105 5.03 -27.58 5.36
C GLU A 1105 4.60 -27.70 3.89
N LYS A 1106 5.47 -28.24 3.03
CA LYS A 1106 5.12 -28.55 1.63
C LYS A 1106 3.97 -29.56 1.53
N ALA A 1107 3.91 -30.54 2.43
CA ALA A 1107 2.80 -31.49 2.48
C ALA A 1107 1.47 -30.81 2.85
N THR A 1108 1.48 -29.89 3.82
CA THR A 1108 0.30 -29.09 4.19
C THR A 1108 -0.17 -28.25 3.00
N ARG A 1109 0.72 -27.49 2.35
CA ARG A 1109 0.37 -26.67 1.17
C ARG A 1109 -0.20 -27.53 0.02
N ALA A 1110 0.40 -28.69 -0.25
CA ALA A 1110 -0.12 -29.61 -1.26
C ALA A 1110 -1.53 -30.15 -0.90
N THR A 1111 -1.81 -30.34 0.39
CA THR A 1111 -3.14 -30.72 0.88
C THR A 1111 -4.15 -29.59 0.67
N ASP A 1112 -3.77 -28.34 0.99
CA ASP A 1112 -4.61 -27.16 0.80
C ASP A 1112 -4.94 -26.92 -0.68
N LYS A 1113 -4.00 -27.21 -1.58
CA LYS A 1113 -4.19 -27.19 -3.05
C LYS A 1113 -4.94 -28.44 -3.59
N GLY A 1114 -5.36 -29.37 -2.73
CA GLY A 1114 -6.08 -30.59 -3.12
C GLY A 1114 -5.24 -31.67 -3.80
N ASN A 1115 -3.91 -31.58 -3.78
CA ASN A 1115 -2.98 -32.52 -4.41
C ASN A 1115 -2.50 -33.60 -3.43
N GLN A 1116 -3.39 -34.53 -3.12
CA GLN A 1116 -3.15 -35.58 -2.12
C GLN A 1116 -1.92 -36.47 -2.40
N PRO A 1117 -1.66 -36.94 -3.64
CA PRO A 1117 -0.48 -37.77 -3.92
C PRO A 1117 0.85 -37.05 -3.66
N LEU A 1118 0.89 -35.74 -3.92
CA LEU A 1118 2.06 -34.92 -3.65
C LEU A 1118 2.24 -34.67 -2.14
N ALA A 1119 1.15 -34.41 -1.43
CA ALA A 1119 1.15 -34.28 0.03
C ALA A 1119 1.69 -35.55 0.71
N GLU A 1120 1.28 -36.74 0.25
CA GLU A 1120 1.78 -38.02 0.77
C GLU A 1120 3.29 -38.21 0.54
N LEU A 1121 3.81 -37.81 -0.62
CA LEU A 1121 5.25 -37.90 -0.90
C LEU A 1121 6.05 -36.97 0.02
N TRP A 1122 5.61 -35.73 0.19
CA TRP A 1122 6.27 -34.78 1.09
C TRP A 1122 6.18 -35.20 2.55
N SER A 1123 5.06 -35.78 2.98
CA SER A 1123 4.92 -36.35 4.34
C SER A 1123 5.90 -37.50 4.57
N LYS A 1124 6.07 -38.42 3.61
CA LYS A 1124 7.07 -39.50 3.70
C LYS A 1124 8.51 -38.96 3.70
N THR A 1125 8.79 -37.94 2.90
CA THR A 1125 10.09 -37.24 2.91
C THR A 1125 10.37 -36.66 4.30
N ALA A 1126 9.37 -36.02 4.93
CA ALA A 1126 9.50 -35.49 6.29
C ALA A 1126 9.84 -36.59 7.30
N THR A 1127 9.16 -37.74 7.24
CA THR A 1127 9.46 -38.90 8.11
C THR A 1127 10.88 -39.41 7.94
N GLN A 1128 11.37 -39.55 6.69
CA GLN A 1128 12.74 -40.02 6.44
C GLN A 1128 13.79 -39.04 6.95
N HIS A 1129 13.54 -37.74 6.86
CA HIS A 1129 14.42 -36.73 7.47
C HIS A 1129 14.39 -36.77 9.00
N GLN A 1130 13.24 -37.04 9.63
CA GLN A 1130 13.16 -37.25 11.09
C GLN A 1130 13.95 -38.48 11.54
N GLU A 1131 13.87 -39.60 10.80
CA GLU A 1131 14.67 -40.80 11.07
C GLU A 1131 16.16 -40.51 10.95
N ALA A 1132 16.57 -39.82 9.87
CA ALA A 1132 17.97 -39.41 9.69
C ALA A 1132 18.47 -38.53 10.85
N ALA A 1133 17.66 -37.57 11.31
CA ALA A 1133 17.99 -36.74 12.45
C ALA A 1133 18.20 -37.56 13.72
N GLU A 1134 17.29 -38.50 14.01
CA GLU A 1134 17.39 -39.37 15.18
C GLU A 1134 18.64 -40.26 15.16
N TYR A 1135 19.07 -40.73 13.98
CA TYR A 1135 20.33 -41.47 13.85
C TYR A 1135 21.57 -40.60 14.05
N TYR A 1136 21.58 -39.35 13.55
CA TYR A 1136 22.64 -38.39 13.85
C TYR A 1136 22.73 -38.07 15.35
N ARG A 1137 21.58 -37.91 16.02
CA ARG A 1137 21.49 -37.69 17.47
C ARG A 1137 22.11 -38.86 18.24
N LYS A 1138 21.80 -40.10 17.87
CA LYS A 1138 22.40 -41.31 18.48
C LYS A 1138 23.89 -41.45 18.19
N ALA A 1139 24.35 -41.02 17.01
CA ALA A 1139 25.78 -40.97 16.71
C ALA A 1139 26.52 -40.00 17.64
N ALA A 1140 25.97 -38.81 17.87
CA ALA A 1140 26.50 -37.83 18.81
C ALA A 1140 26.54 -38.37 20.26
N GLU A 1141 25.49 -39.08 20.70
CA GLU A 1141 25.46 -39.76 22.01
C GLU A 1141 26.53 -40.86 22.13
N ALA A 1142 26.74 -41.66 21.07
CA ALA A 1142 27.76 -42.71 21.04
C ALA A 1142 29.19 -42.11 21.12
N GLU A 1143 29.46 -41.03 20.37
CA GLU A 1143 30.72 -40.26 20.42
C GLU A 1143 30.95 -39.67 21.84
N LEU A 1144 29.88 -39.15 22.47
CA LEU A 1144 29.94 -38.64 23.85
C LEU A 1144 30.26 -39.75 24.88
N SER A 1145 29.89 -40.99 24.60
CA SER A 1145 30.12 -42.15 25.48
C SER A 1145 31.44 -42.91 25.25
N TRP A 1146 32.32 -42.42 24.35
CA TRP A 1146 33.59 -43.07 23.95
C TRP A 1146 33.41 -44.44 23.31
N LYS A 1147 32.32 -44.65 22.58
CA LYS A 1147 32.01 -45.92 21.92
C LYS A 1147 32.17 -45.81 20.42
N ASP A 1148 33.40 -45.59 19.94
CA ASP A 1148 33.68 -45.36 18.51
C ASP A 1148 33.16 -46.48 17.59
N LYS A 1149 33.13 -47.73 18.09
CA LYS A 1149 32.58 -48.87 17.36
C LYS A 1149 31.06 -48.80 17.13
N GLU A 1150 30.34 -48.06 17.96
CA GLU A 1150 28.89 -47.83 17.84
C GLU A 1150 28.55 -46.66 16.91
N VAL A 1151 29.51 -45.78 16.58
CA VAL A 1151 29.29 -44.59 15.72
C VAL A 1151 29.10 -44.96 14.25
N SER A 1152 29.93 -45.86 13.72
CA SER A 1152 29.91 -46.25 12.31
C SER A 1152 28.56 -46.81 11.84
N PRO A 1153 27.90 -47.73 12.60
CA PRO A 1153 26.56 -48.20 12.24
C PRO A 1153 25.51 -47.08 12.16
N TRP A 1154 25.56 -46.08 13.04
CA TRP A 1154 24.63 -44.94 12.99
C TRP A 1154 24.86 -44.08 11.75
N LYS A 1155 26.13 -43.81 11.39
CA LYS A 1155 26.48 -43.05 10.17
C LYS A 1155 26.02 -43.75 8.88
N GLU A 1156 26.02 -45.09 8.83
CA GLU A 1156 25.46 -45.85 7.71
C GLU A 1156 23.93 -45.73 7.62
N LEU A 1157 23.23 -45.82 8.76
CA LEU A 1157 21.77 -45.67 8.82
C LEU A 1157 21.32 -44.25 8.41
N VAL A 1158 22.06 -43.23 8.86
CA VAL A 1158 21.89 -41.83 8.42
C VAL A 1158 21.95 -41.73 6.90
N TRP A 1159 23.00 -42.28 6.27
CA TRP A 1159 23.20 -42.19 4.84
C TRP A 1159 22.07 -42.87 4.05
N SER A 1160 21.60 -44.01 4.54
CA SER A 1160 20.45 -44.71 3.97
C SER A 1160 19.16 -43.86 4.05
N ALA A 1161 18.87 -43.27 5.21
CA ALA A 1161 17.68 -42.43 5.41
C ALA A 1161 17.73 -41.15 4.56
N CYS A 1162 18.90 -40.50 4.45
CA CYS A 1162 19.07 -39.30 3.60
C CYS A 1162 18.87 -39.63 2.12
N LYS A 1163 19.46 -40.72 1.62
CA LYS A 1163 19.24 -41.16 0.24
C LYS A 1163 17.77 -41.46 -0.06
N SER A 1164 17.07 -42.06 0.90
CA SER A 1164 15.64 -42.32 0.81
C SER A 1164 14.84 -41.03 0.73
N ALA A 1165 15.12 -40.06 1.60
CA ALA A 1165 14.49 -38.74 1.58
C ALA A 1165 14.75 -37.99 0.25
N ASP A 1166 16.00 -37.96 -0.24
CA ASP A 1166 16.35 -37.31 -1.50
C ASP A 1166 15.64 -37.95 -2.70
N ALA A 1167 15.49 -39.28 -2.71
CA ALA A 1167 14.76 -40.00 -3.76
C ALA A 1167 13.26 -39.66 -3.73
N LEU A 1168 12.65 -39.59 -2.55
CA LEU A 1168 11.25 -39.18 -2.37
C LEU A 1168 11.05 -37.72 -2.75
N GLN A 1169 11.96 -36.83 -2.37
CA GLN A 1169 11.95 -35.42 -2.74
C GLN A 1169 12.01 -35.27 -4.26
N LYS A 1170 12.97 -35.92 -4.95
CA LYS A 1170 13.04 -35.91 -6.42
C LYS A 1170 11.75 -36.41 -7.07
N LYS A 1171 11.09 -37.40 -6.48
CA LYS A 1171 9.80 -37.91 -6.97
C LYS A 1171 8.67 -36.91 -6.74
N ALA A 1172 8.63 -36.25 -5.59
CA ALA A 1172 7.66 -35.19 -5.27
C ALA A 1172 7.81 -34.01 -6.23
N LYS A 1173 9.06 -33.54 -6.45
CA LYS A 1173 9.40 -32.46 -7.39
C LYS A 1173 8.93 -32.77 -8.82
N LYS A 1174 9.15 -34.01 -9.29
CA LYS A 1174 8.65 -34.46 -10.60
C LYS A 1174 7.12 -34.49 -10.70
N LEU A 1175 6.43 -34.78 -9.60
CA LEU A 1175 4.97 -34.90 -9.57
C LEU A 1175 4.26 -33.54 -9.45
N GLY A 1176 4.88 -32.58 -8.74
CA GLY A 1176 4.32 -31.23 -8.55
C GLY A 1176 4.58 -30.26 -9.70
N GLY A 1177 5.37 -30.65 -10.72
CA GLY A 1177 5.90 -29.69 -11.69
C GLY A 1177 6.91 -28.72 -11.06
N HIS A 1178 7.53 -27.85 -11.86
CA HIS A 1178 8.45 -26.80 -11.34
C HIS A 1178 7.76 -25.74 -10.46
N GLU A 1179 6.43 -25.79 -10.38
CA GLU A 1179 5.54 -24.78 -9.78
C GLU A 1179 5.62 -24.69 -8.25
N LEU A 1180 6.00 -25.77 -7.54
CA LEU A 1180 6.09 -25.79 -6.06
C LEU A 1180 7.52 -25.72 -5.51
N ASP A 1181 8.53 -25.77 -6.39
CA ASP A 1181 9.93 -25.70 -5.98
C ASP A 1181 10.49 -24.27 -5.97
N ARG A 1182 10.07 -23.42 -6.92
CA ARG A 1182 10.47 -22.01 -6.97
C ARG A 1182 9.97 -21.25 -5.74
N GLU A 1183 8.72 -21.48 -5.30
CA GLU A 1183 8.14 -20.84 -4.10
C GLU A 1183 8.90 -21.11 -2.77
N SER A 1184 9.73 -22.16 -2.68
CA SER A 1184 10.38 -22.55 -1.40
C SER A 1184 11.87 -22.24 -1.30
N GLU A 1185 12.55 -22.04 -2.43
CA GLU A 1185 13.97 -21.62 -2.42
C GLU A 1185 14.06 -20.13 -2.04
N TYR A 1186 13.08 -19.30 -2.44
CA TYR A 1186 12.98 -17.89 -2.07
C TYR A 1186 12.48 -17.62 -0.64
N GLU A 1187 11.82 -18.56 0.05
CA GLU A 1187 11.48 -18.43 1.48
C GLU A 1187 12.65 -18.87 2.41
N SER A 1188 13.79 -19.29 1.83
CA SER A 1188 15.00 -19.70 2.57
C SER A 1188 16.19 -18.75 2.43
N GLU A 1189 16.07 -17.74 1.56
CA GLU A 1189 16.88 -16.52 1.54
C GLU A 1189 16.18 -15.43 2.36
#